data_AF-A0A9P6JXD3-F1
#
_entry.id   AF-A0A9P6JXD3-F1
#
_cell.length_a   1.000
_cell.length_b   1.000
_cell.length_c   1.000
_cell.angle_alpha   90.00
_cell.angle_beta   90.00
_cell.angle_gamma   90.00
#
_symmetry.space_group_name_H-M   'P 1'
#
loop_
_entity.id
_entity.type
_entity.pdbx_description
1 polymer ?
#
loop_
_entity_poly.entity_id
_entity_poly.type
_entity_poly.pdbx_seq_one_letter_code
_entity_poly.pdbx_strand_id
1 'polypeptide(L)'
;MSEQLVALFQNIGLAEQKAKETAKNKNLAPTLEKAIHSAGYDSKPAEKAAGALVYALASTITPTALPHLDYLAKAIRDSRLTTSDQVSAAIKFVQDKKEIDETKFNEECGVGVVVTKEEVNSAVDAYTETVKDRLVKDRYKFFGLFFAGAKNIPSLKWANGGDIKEAVDAKMLAILGPKDERDVVVKKKKEAKVEAKVEKKVETSATEVKVADMFFEGELSKLHVPGGNPQIKPELMVEHLKATGGKYVTRFPPEPNGFLHIGHAKAININFGLAKAHNGICNLRYDDTNPEAEEERYFTSILEIIKWLGFTPSEVTYSSTHFQRLYELAIELIKKDKAYICHCTGEQIQMHRGGPERGPRTACEHRDRPISESLELFEKMKNGGFEEGQAILRMKMDLENGNPQFWDLVAYRVLKTPHHRTGSEWIIYPTYDYTHCLVDSFENITHSLCTVEFMQSRASYYWLCDALEVYKPVQWEYGRLNVANTILSKRKIAELVNKKHVFDWDDPRLYTLPAIRRRGVPPQAINNFVHTLGVTKSDTVIEVSKLDAFIRDYLNETAPRLMGVFNPIKVTLENLPEGHVEMLTVQNKPRDPSMGEHSIPFTRQVWIDGSDFREQDDKDFFRLAPGKTVGLLNVPCPITCTKVIKDGSGKVVELIARYEDAAGFKKPKTYIQWVAESPKHNSPVRLDEVRLFDRLFHHANPQDKKEVPGGYLSDVNADSLSIEKGALVEIGLWDIMDRWAKSSETKTDYEAMRFQLTRIGYFCVDKEADLGDFKEKPDASIKDTVKKIVLNRTVSLQVNSSLKNQA
;
A
#
# COMPACT_ATOMS: atom_id res chain seq x y z
N MET A 1 48.45 7.72 1.07
CA MET A 1 48.04 7.27 -0.28
C MET A 1 47.13 6.04 -0.25
N SER A 2 47.59 4.81 0.01
CA SER A 2 46.72 3.62 -0.20
C SER A 2 45.42 3.61 0.62
N GLU A 3 45.43 4.03 1.88
CA GLU A 3 44.21 4.06 2.71
C GLU A 3 43.22 5.14 2.27
N GLN A 4 43.72 6.31 1.83
CA GLN A 4 42.89 7.38 1.27
C GLN A 4 42.25 6.97 -0.05
N LEU A 5 42.98 6.26 -0.92
CA LEU A 5 42.43 5.68 -2.15
C LEU A 5 41.38 4.60 -1.87
N VAL A 6 41.59 3.76 -0.85
CA VAL A 6 40.59 2.74 -0.45
C VAL A 6 39.30 3.42 0.01
N ALA A 7 39.38 4.45 0.87
CA ALA A 7 38.20 5.21 1.29
C ALA A 7 37.51 5.90 0.10
N LEU A 8 38.26 6.54 -0.80
CA LEU A 8 37.72 7.18 -2.01
C LEU A 8 37.02 6.16 -2.93
N PHE A 9 37.56 4.95 -3.04
CA PHE A 9 36.97 3.87 -3.84
C PHE A 9 35.74 3.25 -3.17
N GLN A 10 35.63 3.29 -1.83
CA GLN A 10 34.42 2.93 -1.11
C GLN A 10 33.29 3.95 -1.31
N ASN A 11 33.58 5.24 -1.56
CA ASN A 11 32.55 6.24 -1.88
C ASN A 11 31.75 5.91 -3.16
N ILE A 12 32.29 5.12 -4.09
CA ILE A 12 31.56 4.62 -5.27
C ILE A 12 30.98 3.21 -5.09
N GLY A 13 30.90 2.71 -3.86
CA GLY A 13 30.24 1.45 -3.52
C GLY A 13 31.08 0.20 -3.78
N LEU A 14 32.41 0.31 -3.92
CA LEU A 14 33.28 -0.87 -3.95
C LEU A 14 33.42 -1.48 -2.54
N ALA A 15 33.23 -2.79 -2.44
CA ALA A 15 33.52 -3.53 -1.22
C ALA A 15 35.00 -3.39 -0.82
N GLU A 16 35.29 -3.33 0.48
CA GLU A 16 36.61 -2.98 1.03
C GLU A 16 37.75 -3.81 0.43
N GLN A 17 37.56 -5.13 0.29
CA GLN A 17 38.56 -6.01 -0.34
C GLN A 17 38.83 -5.61 -1.80
N LYS A 18 37.77 -5.36 -2.59
CA LYS A 18 37.90 -4.94 -3.99
C LYS A 18 38.53 -3.55 -4.10
N ALA A 19 38.20 -2.62 -3.20
CA ALA A 19 38.85 -1.32 -3.12
C ALA A 19 40.36 -1.45 -2.83
N LYS A 20 40.76 -2.34 -1.90
CA LYS A 20 42.18 -2.65 -1.61
C LYS A 20 42.91 -3.32 -2.78
N GLU A 21 42.23 -4.11 -3.60
CA GLU A 21 42.77 -4.69 -4.83
C GLU A 21 42.91 -3.64 -5.93
N THR A 22 41.87 -2.82 -6.17
CA THR A 22 41.90 -1.73 -7.15
C THR A 22 42.96 -0.68 -6.80
N ALA A 23 43.13 -0.30 -5.53
CA ALA A 23 44.16 0.65 -5.08
C ALA A 23 45.61 0.16 -5.29
N LYS A 24 45.82 -1.15 -5.51
CA LYS A 24 47.13 -1.71 -5.88
C LYS A 24 47.36 -1.75 -7.40
N ASN A 25 46.32 -1.57 -8.21
CA ASN A 25 46.42 -1.58 -9.66
C ASN A 25 46.95 -0.22 -10.18
N LYS A 26 48.25 -0.18 -10.53
CA LYS A 26 48.96 1.02 -10.96
C LYS A 26 48.37 1.72 -12.20
N ASN A 27 47.59 1.02 -13.02
CA ASN A 27 46.99 1.58 -14.24
C ASN A 27 45.55 2.07 -14.01
N LEU A 28 44.78 1.33 -13.19
CA LEU A 28 43.38 1.64 -12.91
C LEU A 28 43.22 2.67 -11.79
N ALA A 29 44.03 2.61 -10.73
CA ALA A 29 43.85 3.46 -9.55
C ALA A 29 43.90 4.97 -9.86
N PRO A 30 44.89 5.51 -10.63
CA PRO A 30 44.95 6.94 -10.92
C PRO A 30 43.80 7.40 -11.84
N THR A 31 43.39 6.54 -12.78
CA THR A 31 42.28 6.81 -13.71
C THR A 31 40.95 6.83 -12.95
N LEU A 32 40.76 5.92 -12.00
CA LEU A 32 39.57 5.84 -11.16
C LEU A 32 39.50 7.01 -10.16
N GLU A 33 40.61 7.35 -9.51
CA GLU A 33 40.74 8.54 -8.66
C GLU A 33 40.31 9.81 -9.42
N LYS A 34 40.86 10.05 -10.62
CA LYS A 34 40.46 11.19 -11.47
C LYS A 34 38.99 11.14 -11.87
N ALA A 35 38.43 9.95 -12.18
CA ALA A 35 37.02 9.80 -12.52
C ALA A 35 36.09 10.14 -11.35
N ILE A 36 36.44 9.75 -10.13
CA ILE A 36 35.69 10.02 -8.89
C ILE A 36 35.69 11.52 -8.57
N HIS A 37 36.87 12.16 -8.63
CA HIS A 37 37.01 13.61 -8.48
C HIS A 37 36.17 14.37 -9.52
N SER A 38 36.24 13.98 -10.79
CA SER A 38 35.49 14.64 -11.87
C SER A 38 33.98 14.45 -11.77
N ALA A 39 33.51 13.35 -11.17
CA ALA A 39 32.11 13.12 -10.84
C ALA A 39 31.68 13.77 -9.50
N GLY A 40 32.61 14.32 -8.70
CA GLY A 40 32.33 15.01 -7.44
C GLY A 40 31.97 14.10 -6.26
N TYR A 41 32.41 12.84 -6.27
CA TYR A 41 32.11 11.85 -5.22
C TYR A 41 33.17 11.79 -4.11
N ASP A 42 33.85 12.91 -3.87
CA ASP A 42 34.98 13.03 -2.92
C ASP A 42 34.52 13.01 -1.45
N SER A 43 33.39 13.65 -1.19
CA SER A 43 32.80 13.85 0.14
C SER A 43 31.36 13.35 0.24
N LYS A 44 30.71 13.07 -0.88
CA LYS A 44 29.36 12.50 -0.95
C LYS A 44 29.43 11.13 -1.65
N PRO A 45 28.97 10.04 -1.03
CA PRO A 45 28.90 8.74 -1.68
C PRO A 45 28.04 8.79 -2.95
N ALA A 46 28.48 8.08 -3.99
CA ALA A 46 27.69 7.85 -5.18
C ALA A 46 26.57 6.83 -4.90
N GLU A 47 25.46 6.95 -5.60
CA GLU A 47 24.50 5.84 -5.67
C GLU A 47 25.17 4.62 -6.30
N LYS A 48 24.82 3.42 -5.83
CA LYS A 48 25.46 2.15 -6.22
C LYS A 48 25.48 1.91 -7.74
N ALA A 49 24.46 2.39 -8.47
CA ALA A 49 24.41 2.33 -9.93
C ALA A 49 25.41 3.30 -10.58
N ALA A 50 25.38 4.59 -10.20
CA ALA A 50 26.31 5.60 -10.71
C ALA A 50 27.78 5.26 -10.37
N GLY A 51 28.04 4.76 -9.16
CA GLY A 51 29.38 4.31 -8.74
C GLY A 51 29.90 3.12 -9.57
N ALA A 52 29.03 2.17 -9.91
CA ALA A 52 29.37 1.07 -10.82
C ALA A 52 29.68 1.56 -12.25
N LEU A 53 29.00 2.60 -12.73
CA LEU A 53 29.27 3.22 -14.04
C LEU A 53 30.56 4.04 -14.05
N VAL A 54 30.88 4.77 -12.97
CA VAL A 54 32.18 5.46 -12.80
C VAL A 54 33.33 4.45 -12.77
N TYR A 55 33.15 3.31 -12.08
CA TYR A 55 34.11 2.21 -12.11
C TYR A 55 34.26 1.62 -13.52
N ALA A 56 33.13 1.38 -14.22
CA ALA A 56 33.14 0.88 -15.59
C ALA A 56 33.93 1.82 -16.50
N LEU A 57 33.59 3.11 -16.52
CA LEU A 57 34.27 4.18 -17.27
C LEU A 57 35.79 4.14 -17.03
N ALA A 58 36.25 4.19 -15.78
CA ALA A 58 37.67 4.17 -15.46
C ALA A 58 38.38 2.86 -15.89
N SER A 59 37.65 1.74 -15.92
CA SER A 59 38.19 0.43 -16.32
C SER A 59 38.19 0.16 -17.83
N THR A 60 37.40 0.90 -18.62
CA THR A 60 37.24 0.68 -20.07
C THR A 60 37.63 1.88 -20.94
N ILE A 61 37.94 3.04 -20.36
CA ILE A 61 38.36 4.22 -21.12
C ILE A 61 39.68 3.99 -21.88
N THR A 62 39.71 4.39 -23.16
CA THR A 62 40.91 4.27 -24.00
C THR A 62 41.82 5.49 -23.83
N PRO A 63 43.14 5.38 -24.14
CA PRO A 63 44.05 6.52 -24.08
C PRO A 63 43.61 7.72 -24.93
N THR A 64 42.94 7.48 -26.05
CA THR A 64 42.34 8.49 -26.94
C THR A 64 41.09 9.16 -26.37
N ALA A 65 40.34 8.48 -25.50
CA ALA A 65 39.16 9.03 -24.81
C ALA A 65 39.50 9.68 -23.45
N LEU A 66 40.67 9.37 -22.88
CA LEU A 66 41.13 9.86 -21.57
C LEU A 66 41.11 11.40 -21.40
N PRO A 67 41.36 12.25 -22.42
CA PRO A 67 41.19 13.70 -22.32
C PRO A 67 39.76 14.13 -21.95
N HIS A 68 38.76 13.33 -22.31
CA HIS A 68 37.33 13.59 -22.08
C HIS A 68 36.75 12.89 -20.84
N LEU A 69 37.61 12.26 -20.03
CA LEU A 69 37.19 11.58 -18.78
C LEU A 69 36.32 12.48 -17.89
N ASP A 70 36.69 13.75 -17.78
CA ASP A 70 36.03 14.70 -16.88
C ASP A 70 34.62 15.07 -17.33
N TYR A 71 34.37 15.00 -18.64
CA TYR A 71 33.05 15.18 -19.24
C TYR A 71 32.18 13.93 -19.07
N LEU A 72 32.74 12.75 -19.35
CA LEU A 72 32.03 11.48 -19.21
C LEU A 72 31.65 11.18 -17.75
N ALA A 73 32.53 11.49 -16.80
CA ALA A 73 32.26 11.36 -15.37
C ALA A 73 31.09 12.26 -14.91
N LYS A 74 31.02 13.50 -15.42
CA LYS A 74 29.89 14.41 -15.16
C LYS A 74 28.61 13.92 -15.82
N ALA A 75 28.67 13.40 -17.05
CA ALA A 75 27.49 12.84 -17.73
C ALA A 75 26.89 11.62 -16.99
N ILE A 76 27.70 10.83 -16.27
CA ILE A 76 27.21 9.77 -15.37
C ILE A 76 26.57 10.37 -14.11
N ARG A 77 27.23 11.36 -13.47
CA ARG A 77 26.70 12.07 -12.29
C ARG A 77 25.36 12.73 -12.55
N ASP A 78 25.22 13.37 -13.71
CA ASP A 78 24.02 14.09 -14.14
C ASP A 78 22.96 13.16 -14.76
N SER A 79 23.07 11.85 -14.54
CA SER A 79 22.15 10.79 -15.00
C SER A 79 21.88 10.78 -16.51
N ARG A 80 22.77 11.35 -17.34
CA ARG A 80 22.68 11.31 -18.80
C ARG A 80 23.13 9.96 -19.37
N LEU A 81 24.07 9.30 -18.69
CA LEU A 81 24.53 7.95 -18.99
C LEU A 81 24.17 7.04 -17.81
N THR A 82 23.20 6.15 -18.01
CA THR A 82 22.60 5.28 -16.97
C THR A 82 22.88 3.79 -17.17
N THR A 83 23.40 3.39 -18.33
CA THR A 83 23.77 1.99 -18.62
C THR A 83 25.22 1.84 -19.08
N SER A 84 25.78 0.63 -18.90
CA SER A 84 27.16 0.33 -19.33
C SER A 84 27.34 0.38 -20.85
N ASP A 85 26.28 0.13 -21.62
CA ASP A 85 26.32 0.21 -23.08
C ASP A 85 26.29 1.69 -23.54
N GLN A 86 25.56 2.59 -22.86
CA GLN A 86 25.65 4.04 -23.06
C GLN A 86 27.04 4.59 -22.72
N VAL A 87 27.65 4.16 -21.60
CA VAL A 87 29.05 4.55 -21.25
C VAL A 87 30.04 4.04 -22.30
N SER A 88 29.86 2.83 -22.82
CA SER A 88 30.73 2.28 -23.87
C SER A 88 30.57 3.02 -25.20
N ALA A 89 29.34 3.40 -25.58
CA ALA A 89 29.08 4.24 -26.74
C ALA A 89 29.68 5.64 -26.57
N ALA A 90 29.57 6.24 -25.38
CA ALA A 90 30.14 7.55 -25.08
C ALA A 90 31.67 7.56 -25.13
N ILE A 91 32.34 6.52 -24.61
CA ILE A 91 33.79 6.34 -24.77
C ILE A 91 34.16 6.26 -26.26
N LYS A 92 33.40 5.50 -27.06
CA LYS A 92 33.64 5.38 -28.51
C LYS A 92 33.36 6.68 -29.27
N PHE A 93 32.36 7.46 -28.87
CA PHE A 93 32.01 8.73 -29.51
C PHE A 93 33.11 9.77 -29.34
N VAL A 94 33.75 9.84 -28.17
CA VAL A 94 34.79 10.83 -27.87
C VAL A 94 36.19 10.43 -28.36
N GLN A 95 36.37 9.21 -28.86
CA GLN A 95 37.60 8.80 -29.53
C GLN A 95 37.82 9.72 -30.74
N ASP A 96 39.03 10.30 -30.81
CA ASP A 96 39.54 11.17 -31.87
C ASP A 96 38.79 12.51 -32.09
N LYS A 97 37.88 12.90 -31.18
CA LYS A 97 37.25 14.23 -31.18
C LYS A 97 38.02 15.22 -30.30
N LYS A 98 38.23 16.45 -30.78
CA LYS A 98 38.80 17.55 -29.97
C LYS A 98 37.75 18.31 -29.16
N GLU A 99 36.53 18.42 -29.70
CA GLU A 99 35.39 19.08 -29.07
C GLU A 99 34.16 18.16 -29.17
N ILE A 100 33.24 18.30 -28.22
CA ILE A 100 32.05 17.45 -28.11
C ILE A 100 30.83 18.24 -28.58
N ASP A 101 30.26 17.82 -29.72
CA ASP A 101 28.95 18.26 -30.19
C ASP A 101 27.87 17.61 -29.31
N GLU A 102 27.26 18.38 -28.40
CA GLU A 102 26.24 17.92 -27.45
C GLU A 102 25.04 17.24 -28.14
N THR A 103 24.60 17.76 -29.29
CA THR A 103 23.44 17.22 -30.01
C THR A 103 23.76 15.83 -30.53
N LYS A 104 24.90 15.67 -31.21
CA LYS A 104 25.34 14.36 -31.70
C LYS A 104 25.73 13.41 -30.56
N PHE A 105 26.28 13.93 -29.46
CA PHE A 105 26.61 13.13 -28.29
C PHE A 105 25.35 12.50 -27.70
N ASN A 106 24.29 13.30 -27.51
CA ASN A 106 23.02 12.81 -26.97
C ASN A 106 22.38 11.75 -27.88
N GLU A 107 22.37 11.99 -29.20
CA GLU A 107 21.82 11.07 -30.20
C GLU A 107 22.61 9.75 -30.30
N GLU A 108 23.93 9.81 -30.51
CA GLU A 108 24.76 8.62 -30.72
C GLU A 108 24.94 7.78 -29.44
N CYS A 109 24.88 8.41 -28.27
CA CYS A 109 25.05 7.76 -26.96
C CYS A 109 23.73 7.42 -26.24
N GLY A 110 22.58 7.75 -26.84
CA GLY A 110 21.26 7.43 -26.29
C GLY A 110 20.88 8.18 -25.02
N VAL A 111 21.38 9.41 -24.84
CA VAL A 111 21.05 10.25 -23.68
C VAL A 111 19.57 10.62 -23.72
N GLY A 112 18.87 10.42 -22.60
CA GLY A 112 17.42 10.64 -22.50
C GLY A 112 16.57 9.51 -23.10
N VAL A 113 17.17 8.49 -23.71
CA VAL A 113 16.45 7.28 -24.12
C VAL A 113 16.35 6.34 -22.93
N VAL A 114 15.15 6.22 -22.37
CA VAL A 114 14.80 5.26 -21.32
C VAL A 114 14.00 4.14 -21.97
N VAL A 115 14.49 2.91 -21.90
CA VAL A 115 13.72 1.73 -22.32
C VAL A 115 13.11 1.07 -21.09
N THR A 116 11.79 0.99 -21.05
CA THR A 116 11.01 0.45 -19.93
C THR A 116 11.04 -1.08 -19.90
N LYS A 117 10.73 -1.69 -18.74
CA LYS A 117 10.64 -3.16 -18.64
C LYS A 117 9.49 -3.70 -19.51
N GLU A 118 8.45 -2.92 -19.70
CA GLU A 118 7.28 -3.20 -20.53
C GLU A 118 7.65 -3.27 -22.02
N GLU A 119 8.47 -2.34 -22.50
CA GLU A 119 9.04 -2.34 -23.86
C GLU A 119 10.04 -3.49 -24.06
N VAL A 120 10.90 -3.78 -23.06
CA VAL A 120 11.78 -4.96 -23.09
C VAL A 120 10.97 -6.24 -23.23
N ASN A 121 9.95 -6.43 -22.39
CA ASN A 121 9.08 -7.61 -22.45
C ASN A 121 8.36 -7.72 -23.81
N SER A 122 7.81 -6.62 -24.33
CA SER A 122 7.08 -6.61 -25.60
C SER A 122 7.98 -6.87 -26.81
N ALA A 123 9.21 -6.35 -26.81
CA ALA A 123 10.19 -6.61 -27.85
C ALA A 123 10.75 -8.04 -27.78
N VAL A 124 11.00 -8.57 -26.58
CA VAL A 124 11.38 -9.98 -26.38
C VAL A 124 10.24 -10.91 -26.80
N ASP A 125 8.98 -10.55 -26.56
CA ASP A 125 7.81 -11.34 -27.00
C ASP A 125 7.69 -11.40 -28.52
N ALA A 126 7.76 -10.24 -29.18
CA ALA A 126 7.78 -10.18 -30.65
C ALA A 126 8.94 -11.00 -31.24
N TYR A 127 10.14 -10.92 -30.64
CA TYR A 127 11.28 -11.72 -31.07
C TYR A 127 11.08 -13.23 -30.79
N THR A 128 10.48 -13.59 -29.67
CA THR A 128 10.18 -14.97 -29.27
C THR A 128 9.33 -15.68 -30.32
N GLU A 129 8.29 -15.03 -30.83
CA GLU A 129 7.44 -15.60 -31.89
C GLU A 129 8.24 -15.86 -33.19
N THR A 130 9.24 -15.03 -33.53
CA THR A 130 10.09 -15.27 -34.73
C THR A 130 11.06 -16.45 -34.59
N VAL A 131 11.39 -16.87 -33.37
CA VAL A 131 12.33 -17.98 -33.10
C VAL A 131 11.66 -19.21 -32.47
N LYS A 132 10.33 -19.20 -32.32
CA LYS A 132 9.52 -20.14 -31.55
C LYS A 132 9.76 -21.61 -31.90
N ASP A 133 9.74 -21.94 -33.19
CA ASP A 133 9.99 -23.31 -33.67
C ASP A 133 11.38 -23.82 -33.27
N ARG A 134 12.38 -22.94 -33.32
CA ARG A 134 13.75 -23.25 -32.92
C ARG A 134 13.91 -23.30 -31.41
N LEU A 135 13.24 -22.41 -30.68
CA LEU A 135 13.20 -22.38 -29.23
C LEU A 135 12.62 -23.68 -28.66
N VAL A 136 11.51 -24.18 -29.22
CA VAL A 136 10.90 -25.46 -28.82
C VAL A 136 11.80 -26.65 -29.17
N LYS A 137 12.45 -26.63 -30.34
CA LYS A 137 13.34 -27.70 -30.82
C LYS A 137 14.66 -27.80 -30.03
N ASP A 138 15.35 -26.68 -29.85
CA ASP A 138 16.68 -26.61 -29.24
C ASP A 138 16.60 -26.40 -27.70
N ARG A 139 15.41 -26.13 -27.15
CA ARG A 139 15.09 -25.92 -25.73
C ARG A 139 16.10 -25.00 -25.02
N TYR A 140 16.53 -25.36 -23.80
CA TYR A 140 17.47 -24.56 -23.01
C TYR A 140 18.89 -24.50 -23.59
N LYS A 141 19.22 -25.31 -24.60
CA LYS A 141 20.49 -25.19 -25.34
C LYS A 141 20.49 -23.96 -26.26
N PHE A 142 19.31 -23.44 -26.60
CA PHE A 142 19.16 -22.23 -27.42
C PHE A 142 19.40 -20.92 -26.63
N PHE A 143 19.42 -20.93 -25.29
CA PHE A 143 19.49 -19.73 -24.44
C PHE A 143 20.55 -18.71 -24.89
N GLY A 144 21.77 -19.17 -25.22
CA GLY A 144 22.86 -18.27 -25.62
C GLY A 144 22.60 -17.55 -26.94
N LEU A 145 21.94 -18.20 -27.90
CA LEU A 145 21.56 -17.60 -29.18
C LEU A 145 20.32 -16.71 -29.03
N PHE A 146 19.35 -17.14 -28.22
CA PHE A 146 18.13 -16.38 -27.96
C PHE A 146 18.42 -15.07 -27.21
N PHE A 147 19.24 -15.13 -26.14
CA PHE A 147 19.68 -13.94 -25.40
C PHE A 147 20.54 -13.00 -26.26
N ALA A 148 21.45 -13.52 -27.08
CA ALA A 148 22.22 -12.70 -28.02
C ALA A 148 21.34 -12.04 -29.09
N GLY A 149 20.33 -12.75 -29.59
CA GLY A 149 19.33 -12.20 -30.49
C GLY A 149 18.50 -11.09 -29.85
N ALA A 150 18.00 -11.31 -28.64
CA ALA A 150 17.24 -10.33 -27.86
C ALA A 150 18.06 -9.06 -27.56
N LYS A 151 19.35 -9.20 -27.20
CA LYS A 151 20.24 -8.05 -27.00
C LYS A 151 20.48 -7.24 -28.30
N ASN A 152 20.37 -7.86 -29.46
CA ASN A 152 20.59 -7.23 -30.75
C ASN A 152 19.32 -6.60 -31.37
N ILE A 153 18.18 -6.58 -30.66
CA ILE A 153 16.96 -5.92 -31.13
C ILE A 153 17.19 -4.39 -31.18
N PRO A 154 16.95 -3.70 -32.32
CA PRO A 154 17.26 -2.27 -32.46
C PRO A 154 16.59 -1.35 -31.43
N SER A 155 15.34 -1.64 -31.03
CA SER A 155 14.64 -0.87 -29.98
C SER A 155 15.20 -1.09 -28.57
N LEU A 156 15.93 -2.18 -28.34
CA LEU A 156 16.53 -2.51 -27.04
C LEU A 156 18.02 -2.11 -26.94
N LYS A 157 18.55 -1.37 -27.92
CA LYS A 157 19.97 -0.93 -28.00
C LYS A 157 20.49 -0.31 -26.70
N TRP A 158 19.63 0.40 -25.94
CA TRP A 158 19.98 1.09 -24.70
C TRP A 158 19.36 0.46 -23.45
N ALA A 159 18.63 -0.65 -23.59
CA ALA A 159 17.98 -1.33 -22.48
C ALA A 159 19.01 -2.00 -21.54
N ASN A 160 18.64 -2.16 -20.28
CA ASN A 160 19.50 -2.83 -19.31
C ASN A 160 19.61 -4.33 -19.64
N GLY A 161 20.83 -4.82 -19.84
CA GLY A 161 21.08 -6.24 -20.16
C GLY A 161 20.60 -7.22 -19.07
N GLY A 162 20.40 -6.76 -17.83
CA GLY A 162 19.73 -7.52 -16.78
C GLY A 162 18.25 -7.71 -17.07
N ASP A 163 17.54 -6.65 -17.46
CA ASP A 163 16.10 -6.70 -17.78
C ASP A 163 15.84 -7.55 -19.04
N ILE A 164 16.69 -7.43 -20.07
CA ILE A 164 16.63 -8.30 -21.25
C ILE A 164 16.81 -9.78 -20.85
N LYS A 165 17.72 -10.05 -19.90
CA LYS A 165 17.96 -11.41 -19.40
C LYS A 165 16.77 -11.93 -18.60
N GLU A 166 16.18 -11.12 -17.72
CA GLU A 166 14.97 -11.46 -16.96
C GLU A 166 13.80 -11.81 -17.90
N ALA A 167 13.55 -10.98 -18.92
CA ALA A 167 12.51 -11.23 -19.91
C ALA A 167 12.76 -12.53 -20.71
N VAL A 168 14.00 -12.76 -21.16
CA VAL A 168 14.39 -13.98 -21.87
C VAL A 168 14.26 -15.23 -20.99
N ASP A 169 14.77 -15.22 -19.76
CA ASP A 169 14.64 -16.34 -18.82
C ASP A 169 13.16 -16.63 -18.49
N ALA A 170 12.33 -15.60 -18.31
CA ALA A 170 10.89 -15.74 -18.07
C ALA A 170 10.15 -16.37 -19.27
N LYS A 171 10.45 -15.94 -20.50
CA LYS A 171 9.80 -16.48 -21.72
C LYS A 171 10.25 -17.88 -22.06
N MET A 172 11.53 -18.21 -21.84
CA MET A 172 12.00 -19.60 -21.94
C MET A 172 11.31 -20.51 -20.92
N LEU A 173 11.15 -20.05 -19.67
CA LEU A 173 10.45 -20.82 -18.64
C LEU A 173 8.97 -21.04 -18.98
N ALA A 174 8.28 -19.99 -19.48
CA ALA A 174 6.88 -20.07 -19.87
C ALA A 174 6.62 -21.03 -21.06
N ILE A 175 7.52 -21.09 -22.03
CA ILE A 175 7.35 -21.90 -23.25
C ILE A 175 7.88 -23.34 -23.08
N LEU A 176 8.98 -23.53 -22.34
CA LEU A 176 9.69 -24.81 -22.27
C LEU A 176 9.41 -25.61 -20.98
N GLY A 177 8.79 -24.98 -19.98
CA GLY A 177 8.70 -25.50 -18.62
C GLY A 177 10.07 -25.48 -17.89
N PRO A 178 10.15 -25.99 -16.65
CA PRO A 178 11.42 -26.15 -15.96
C PRO A 178 12.38 -27.08 -16.73
N LYS A 179 13.69 -26.94 -16.48
CA LYS A 179 14.72 -27.81 -17.07
C LYS A 179 14.53 -29.26 -16.60
N ASP A 180 14.63 -30.20 -17.53
CA ASP A 180 14.57 -31.63 -17.25
C ASP A 180 15.73 -32.39 -17.92
N GLU A 181 15.67 -33.72 -17.92
CA GLU A 181 16.68 -34.62 -18.45
C GLU A 181 17.06 -34.32 -19.93
N ARG A 182 16.14 -33.75 -20.72
CA ARG A 182 16.36 -33.38 -22.13
C ARG A 182 17.32 -32.19 -22.30
N ASP A 183 17.42 -31.35 -21.27
CA ASP A 183 18.23 -30.12 -21.24
C ASP A 183 19.65 -30.34 -20.68
N VAL A 184 19.95 -31.54 -20.19
CA VAL A 184 21.27 -31.88 -19.61
C VAL A 184 22.35 -31.87 -20.69
N VAL A 185 23.34 -30.98 -20.53
CA VAL A 185 24.54 -30.97 -21.36
C VAL A 185 25.58 -31.89 -20.73
N VAL A 186 25.86 -33.02 -21.39
CA VAL A 186 26.89 -33.98 -20.94
C VAL A 186 28.29 -33.37 -21.09
N LYS A 187 28.77 -32.70 -20.03
CA LYS A 187 30.17 -32.29 -19.87
C LYS A 187 30.90 -33.31 -18.98
N LYS A 188 32.08 -33.76 -19.42
CA LYS A 188 32.97 -34.64 -18.64
C LYS A 188 33.35 -33.97 -17.31
N LYS A 189 33.42 -34.79 -16.24
CA LYS A 189 33.73 -34.38 -14.86
C LYS A 189 34.99 -33.52 -14.75
N LYS A 190 34.94 -32.54 -13.83
CA LYS A 190 35.96 -32.34 -12.80
C LYS A 190 35.33 -31.84 -11.49
N GLU A 191 35.80 -32.42 -10.40
CA GLU A 191 35.54 -32.08 -8.98
C GLU A 191 36.24 -30.75 -8.60
N ALA A 192 35.94 -30.04 -7.50
CA ALA A 192 34.79 -30.01 -6.58
C ALA A 192 34.96 -28.80 -5.62
N LYS A 193 33.87 -28.45 -4.91
CA LYS A 193 33.78 -27.95 -3.50
C LYS A 193 32.82 -26.77 -3.29
N VAL A 194 32.30 -26.77 -2.05
CA VAL A 194 31.19 -26.02 -1.49
C VAL A 194 31.74 -24.93 -0.57
N GLU A 195 31.08 -23.77 -0.49
CA GLU A 195 30.64 -23.17 0.80
C GLU A 195 29.81 -21.90 0.60
N ALA A 196 29.01 -21.56 1.62
CA ALA A 196 28.01 -20.49 1.59
C ALA A 196 27.97 -19.73 2.92
N LYS A 197 27.82 -18.40 2.86
CA LYS A 197 27.12 -17.47 3.78
C LYS A 197 27.37 -16.02 3.30
N VAL A 198 26.34 -15.23 3.00
CA VAL A 198 25.52 -14.38 3.91
C VAL A 198 26.29 -13.20 4.48
N GLU A 199 25.91 -11.98 4.10
CA GLU A 199 26.10 -10.78 4.93
C GLU A 199 25.08 -9.66 4.60
N LYS A 200 24.86 -8.75 5.56
CA LYS A 200 23.77 -7.77 5.58
C LYS A 200 24.20 -6.35 5.15
N LYS A 201 23.16 -5.64 4.70
CA LYS A 201 22.85 -4.20 4.57
C LYS A 201 23.63 -3.17 5.41
N VAL A 202 23.58 -1.92 4.89
CA VAL A 202 23.45 -0.56 5.52
C VAL A 202 24.08 0.47 4.54
N GLU A 203 23.58 1.67 4.22
CA GLU A 203 22.27 2.38 4.29
C GLU A 203 22.29 3.57 3.29
N THR A 204 21.14 4.20 2.95
CA THR A 204 21.00 5.68 2.73
C THR A 204 19.54 6.08 2.41
N SER A 205 19.16 7.34 2.68
CA SER A 205 17.79 7.75 3.06
C SER A 205 16.86 8.31 1.97
N ALA A 206 15.68 7.71 1.87
CA ALA A 206 14.34 8.31 1.72
C ALA A 206 14.06 9.45 0.70
N THR A 207 13.58 9.06 -0.49
CA THR A 207 12.33 9.61 -1.08
C THR A 207 11.38 8.54 -1.64
N GLU A 208 11.76 7.27 -1.60
CA GLU A 208 10.84 6.15 -1.44
C GLU A 208 11.15 5.49 -0.09
N VAL A 209 10.15 5.20 0.73
CA VAL A 209 10.29 4.13 1.74
C VAL A 209 10.25 2.84 0.93
N LYS A 210 11.44 2.35 0.53
CA LYS A 210 11.54 1.12 -0.25
C LYS A 210 10.86 0.01 0.52
N VAL A 211 9.84 -0.59 -0.09
CA VAL A 211 9.08 -1.76 0.42
C VAL A 211 10.04 -2.81 1.01
N ALA A 212 11.20 -2.96 0.38
CA ALA A 212 12.36 -3.74 0.79
C ALA A 212 12.73 -3.66 2.29
N ASP A 213 12.77 -2.48 2.90
CA ASP A 213 13.46 -2.34 4.20
C ASP A 213 12.73 -3.05 5.35
N MET A 214 11.40 -3.04 5.35
CA MET A 214 10.58 -3.77 6.32
C MET A 214 10.78 -5.30 6.26
N PHE A 215 11.08 -5.87 5.08
CA PHE A 215 11.21 -7.32 4.89
C PHE A 215 12.66 -7.81 5.04
N PHE A 216 13.65 -7.02 4.65
CA PHE A 216 15.06 -7.40 4.72
C PHE A 216 15.76 -6.98 6.04
N GLU A 217 15.05 -6.31 6.96
CA GLU A 217 15.51 -6.01 8.32
C GLU A 217 14.58 -6.58 9.42
N GLY A 218 14.89 -6.26 10.68
CA GLY A 218 14.06 -6.60 11.82
C GLY A 218 13.81 -8.11 11.98
N GLU A 219 12.62 -8.44 12.49
CA GLU A 219 12.18 -9.82 12.71
C GLU A 219 11.87 -10.57 11.41
N LEU A 220 11.35 -9.89 10.38
CA LEU A 220 11.01 -10.54 9.10
C LEU A 220 12.26 -11.04 8.36
N SER A 221 13.39 -10.35 8.48
CA SER A 221 14.68 -10.81 7.94
C SER A 221 15.21 -12.12 8.53
N LYS A 222 14.58 -12.64 9.60
CA LYS A 222 14.94 -13.91 10.26
C LYS A 222 14.04 -15.07 9.81
N LEU A 223 13.07 -14.82 8.93
CA LEU A 223 12.24 -15.87 8.36
C LEU A 223 13.09 -16.85 7.54
N HIS A 224 12.68 -18.11 7.54
CA HIS A 224 13.36 -19.16 6.79
C HIS A 224 13.26 -18.94 5.27
N VAL A 225 14.24 -19.43 4.52
CA VAL A 225 14.08 -19.57 3.06
C VAL A 225 13.11 -20.72 2.76
N PRO A 226 12.32 -20.66 1.67
CA PRO A 226 11.52 -21.78 1.20
C PRO A 226 12.34 -23.06 1.13
N GLY A 227 11.84 -24.13 1.75
CA GLY A 227 12.55 -25.40 1.89
C GLY A 227 13.42 -25.56 3.14
N GLY A 228 13.61 -24.50 3.94
CA GLY A 228 14.39 -24.53 5.17
C GLY A 228 13.66 -25.07 6.40
N ASN A 229 12.38 -25.44 6.28
CA ASN A 229 11.50 -25.86 7.38
C ASN A 229 11.47 -27.38 7.58
N PRO A 230 11.62 -27.88 8.83
CA PRO A 230 11.70 -29.31 9.11
C PRO A 230 10.36 -30.02 8.89
N GLN A 231 10.40 -31.13 8.16
CA GLN A 231 9.27 -32.01 7.89
C GLN A 231 9.44 -33.34 8.63
N ILE A 232 8.33 -34.01 8.96
CA ILE A 232 8.36 -35.37 9.54
C ILE A 232 8.89 -36.42 8.55
N LYS A 233 8.74 -36.16 7.25
CA LYS A 233 9.16 -37.01 6.13
C LYS A 233 9.90 -36.17 5.08
N PRO A 234 11.13 -36.53 4.64
CA PRO A 234 11.90 -35.75 3.66
C PRO A 234 11.18 -35.57 2.31
N GLU A 235 10.43 -36.57 1.86
CA GLU A 235 9.70 -36.58 0.58
C GLU A 235 8.68 -35.44 0.47
N LEU A 236 8.03 -35.05 1.58
CA LEU A 236 7.10 -33.91 1.64
C LEU A 236 7.79 -32.60 1.22
N MET A 237 9.08 -32.45 1.54
CA MET A 237 9.85 -31.28 1.13
C MET A 237 10.20 -31.31 -0.36
N VAL A 238 10.47 -32.49 -0.91
CA VAL A 238 10.74 -32.66 -2.35
C VAL A 238 9.48 -32.32 -3.17
N GLU A 239 8.31 -32.79 -2.73
CA GLU A 239 7.03 -32.45 -3.36
C GLU A 239 6.72 -30.96 -3.24
N HIS A 240 6.89 -30.37 -2.06
CA HIS A 240 6.69 -28.95 -1.82
C HIS A 240 7.58 -28.05 -2.70
N LEU A 241 8.88 -28.35 -2.78
CA LEU A 241 9.82 -27.59 -3.62
C LEU A 241 9.54 -27.78 -5.11
N LYS A 242 9.04 -28.95 -5.53
CA LYS A 242 8.58 -29.21 -6.90
C LYS A 242 7.32 -28.40 -7.24
N ALA A 243 6.38 -28.28 -6.31
CA ALA A 243 5.13 -27.53 -6.49
C ALA A 243 5.36 -26.01 -6.52
N THR A 244 6.20 -25.49 -5.61
CA THR A 244 6.46 -24.04 -5.48
C THR A 244 7.58 -23.52 -6.39
N GLY A 245 8.43 -24.40 -6.91
CA GLY A 245 9.68 -24.01 -7.56
C GLY A 245 10.67 -23.30 -6.63
N GLY A 246 10.52 -23.46 -5.30
CA GLY A 246 11.32 -22.76 -4.28
C GLY A 246 10.95 -21.28 -4.09
N LYS A 247 9.81 -20.83 -4.63
CA LYS A 247 9.31 -19.46 -4.43
C LYS A 247 8.72 -19.28 -3.02
N TYR A 248 8.68 -18.03 -2.56
CA TYR A 248 7.86 -17.67 -1.40
C TYR A 248 6.38 -17.79 -1.76
N VAL A 249 5.62 -18.48 -0.92
CA VAL A 249 4.16 -18.59 -0.99
C VAL A 249 3.57 -18.15 0.35
N THR A 250 2.66 -17.18 0.30
CA THR A 250 1.94 -16.60 1.45
C THR A 250 0.44 -16.59 1.16
N ARG A 251 -0.37 -16.25 2.16
CA ARG A 251 -1.82 -16.04 1.97
C ARG A 251 -2.36 -15.01 2.96
N PHE A 252 -3.31 -14.21 2.49
CA PHE A 252 -4.17 -13.40 3.36
C PHE A 252 -5.52 -14.11 3.47
N PRO A 253 -5.89 -14.64 4.65
CA PRO A 253 -7.11 -15.43 4.81
C PRO A 253 -8.21 -14.73 5.64
N PRO A 254 -8.92 -13.71 5.10
CA PRO A 254 -10.00 -13.05 5.82
C PRO A 254 -11.30 -13.88 5.83
N GLU A 255 -12.03 -13.80 6.94
CA GLU A 255 -13.45 -14.19 7.00
C GLU A 255 -14.29 -13.20 6.16
N PRO A 256 -15.07 -13.63 5.16
CA PRO A 256 -15.87 -12.75 4.31
C PRO A 256 -17.22 -12.36 4.94
N ASN A 257 -17.25 -12.19 6.26
CA ASN A 257 -18.45 -11.84 7.01
C ASN A 257 -18.49 -10.37 7.45
N GLY A 258 -17.46 -9.56 7.15
CA GLY A 258 -17.36 -8.17 7.60
C GLY A 258 -16.38 -7.32 6.80
N PHE A 259 -16.52 -6.00 6.90
CA PHE A 259 -15.59 -5.06 6.26
C PHE A 259 -14.23 -5.04 6.95
N LEU A 260 -13.16 -5.07 6.15
CA LEU A 260 -11.80 -4.91 6.64
C LEU A 260 -11.61 -3.53 7.32
N HIS A 261 -10.73 -3.50 8.31
CA HIS A 261 -10.37 -2.30 9.08
C HIS A 261 -8.86 -2.05 9.09
N ILE A 262 -8.40 -0.89 9.56
CA ILE A 262 -6.99 -0.45 9.49
C ILE A 262 -5.97 -1.50 9.96
N GLY A 263 -6.28 -2.29 11.00
CA GLY A 263 -5.43 -3.43 11.42
C GLY A 263 -5.15 -4.47 10.31
N HIS A 264 -6.11 -4.69 9.40
CA HIS A 264 -5.95 -5.57 8.23
C HIS A 264 -5.03 -4.97 7.16
N ALA A 265 -4.83 -3.65 7.10
CA ALA A 265 -3.82 -3.08 6.19
C ALA A 265 -2.41 -3.55 6.56
N LYS A 266 -2.13 -3.78 7.85
CA LYS A 266 -0.88 -4.42 8.28
C LYS A 266 -0.81 -5.88 7.82
N ALA A 267 -1.90 -6.64 7.95
CA ALA A 267 -1.95 -8.03 7.49
C ALA A 267 -1.78 -8.18 5.97
N ILE A 268 -2.39 -7.29 5.18
CA ILE A 268 -2.27 -7.22 3.72
C ILE A 268 -0.83 -6.86 3.33
N ASN A 269 -0.30 -5.74 3.84
CA ASN A 269 1.07 -5.32 3.51
C ASN A 269 2.11 -6.37 3.92
N ILE A 270 1.93 -7.06 5.05
CA ILE A 270 2.86 -8.13 5.46
C ILE A 270 2.79 -9.35 4.52
N ASN A 271 1.59 -9.89 4.25
CA ASN A 271 1.47 -11.10 3.43
C ASN A 271 1.81 -10.85 1.95
N PHE A 272 1.13 -9.89 1.32
CA PHE A 272 1.38 -9.57 -0.09
C PHE A 272 2.75 -8.92 -0.29
N GLY A 273 3.20 -8.08 0.64
CA GLY A 273 4.50 -7.42 0.57
C GLY A 273 5.68 -8.38 0.75
N LEU A 274 5.61 -9.38 1.64
CA LEU A 274 6.68 -10.39 1.77
C LEU A 274 6.81 -11.19 0.47
N ALA A 275 5.69 -11.65 -0.09
CA ALA A 275 5.70 -12.31 -1.40
C ALA A 275 6.31 -11.42 -2.48
N LYS A 276 5.84 -10.17 -2.60
CA LYS A 276 6.33 -9.20 -3.60
C LYS A 276 7.82 -8.90 -3.45
N ALA A 277 8.31 -8.73 -2.22
CA ALA A 277 9.72 -8.45 -1.93
C ALA A 277 10.66 -9.62 -2.26
N HIS A 278 10.17 -10.86 -2.22
CA HIS A 278 10.95 -12.07 -2.49
C HIS A 278 10.57 -12.78 -3.81
N ASN A 279 9.94 -12.06 -4.76
CA ASN A 279 9.51 -12.59 -6.07
C ASN A 279 8.61 -13.85 -5.98
N GLY A 280 7.86 -13.95 -4.88
CA GLY A 280 6.90 -15.00 -4.59
C GLY A 280 5.47 -14.65 -4.99
N ILE A 281 4.52 -15.42 -4.44
CA ILE A 281 3.07 -15.25 -4.65
C ILE A 281 2.33 -15.14 -3.31
N CYS A 282 1.20 -14.45 -3.32
CA CYS A 282 0.27 -14.37 -2.20
C CYS A 282 -1.14 -14.69 -2.70
N ASN A 283 -1.80 -15.66 -2.04
CA ASN A 283 -3.18 -16.00 -2.32
C ASN A 283 -4.12 -15.12 -1.47
N LEU A 284 -5.30 -14.80 -2.01
CA LEU A 284 -6.44 -14.37 -1.21
C LEU A 284 -7.28 -15.61 -0.95
N ARG A 285 -7.32 -16.10 0.29
CA ARG A 285 -8.17 -17.23 0.65
C ARG A 285 -9.35 -16.75 1.46
N TYR A 286 -10.57 -16.93 0.99
CA TYR A 286 -11.71 -16.68 1.87
C TYR A 286 -11.81 -17.79 2.92
N ASP A 287 -11.89 -17.40 4.18
CA ASP A 287 -12.20 -18.29 5.29
C ASP A 287 -13.72 -18.43 5.43
N ASP A 288 -14.29 -19.15 4.48
CA ASP A 288 -15.68 -19.58 4.45
C ASP A 288 -15.85 -20.94 5.14
N THR A 289 -15.26 -21.13 6.32
CA THR A 289 -15.45 -22.37 7.10
C THR A 289 -16.78 -22.42 7.86
N ASN A 290 -17.37 -21.26 8.13
CA ASN A 290 -18.61 -21.12 8.88
C ASN A 290 -19.78 -20.84 7.90
N PRO A 291 -20.82 -21.68 7.82
CA PRO A 291 -21.97 -21.48 6.91
C PRO A 291 -22.94 -20.37 7.37
N GLU A 292 -22.47 -19.35 8.09
CA GLU A 292 -23.28 -18.17 8.39
C GLU A 292 -23.70 -17.44 7.10
N ALA A 293 -24.69 -16.56 7.20
CA ALA A 293 -25.19 -15.79 6.05
C ALA A 293 -24.15 -14.74 5.60
N GLU A 294 -23.17 -15.17 4.81
CA GLU A 294 -22.16 -14.31 4.21
C GLU A 294 -22.78 -13.50 3.06
N GLU A 295 -22.63 -12.17 3.13
CA GLU A 295 -23.15 -11.27 2.11
C GLU A 295 -22.09 -10.98 1.05
N GLU A 296 -22.44 -11.10 -0.24
CA GLU A 296 -21.55 -10.87 -1.39
C GLU A 296 -20.78 -9.53 -1.31
N ARG A 297 -21.39 -8.50 -0.71
CA ARG A 297 -20.76 -7.19 -0.47
C ARG A 297 -19.42 -7.27 0.28
N TYR A 298 -19.25 -8.24 1.18
CA TYR A 298 -18.02 -8.41 1.95
C TYR A 298 -16.90 -9.00 1.10
N PHE A 299 -17.18 -10.02 0.29
CA PHE A 299 -16.24 -10.57 -0.70
C PHE A 299 -15.76 -9.48 -1.66
N THR A 300 -16.70 -8.77 -2.29
CA THR A 300 -16.39 -7.69 -3.22
C THR A 300 -15.54 -6.61 -2.56
N SER A 301 -15.93 -6.14 -1.36
CA SER A 301 -15.18 -5.12 -0.64
C SER A 301 -13.78 -5.58 -0.20
N ILE A 302 -13.60 -6.83 0.23
CA ILE A 302 -12.27 -7.38 0.59
C ILE A 302 -11.33 -7.32 -0.63
N LEU A 303 -11.77 -7.81 -1.78
CA LEU A 303 -10.97 -7.81 -3.00
C LEU A 303 -10.69 -6.40 -3.51
N GLU A 304 -11.68 -5.51 -3.47
CA GLU A 304 -11.51 -4.09 -3.81
C GLU A 304 -10.49 -3.39 -2.93
N ILE A 305 -10.49 -3.65 -1.62
CA ILE A 305 -9.54 -3.05 -0.68
C ILE A 305 -8.12 -3.56 -0.90
N ILE A 306 -7.94 -4.84 -1.23
CA ILE A 306 -6.62 -5.41 -1.58
C ILE A 306 -6.08 -4.74 -2.85
N LYS A 307 -6.91 -4.60 -3.89
CA LYS A 307 -6.58 -3.89 -5.14
C LYS A 307 -6.28 -2.42 -4.90
N TRP A 308 -7.11 -1.73 -4.11
CA TRP A 308 -6.94 -0.33 -3.75
C TRP A 308 -5.62 -0.08 -3.01
N LEU A 309 -5.19 -0.97 -2.12
CA LEU A 309 -3.87 -0.93 -1.48
C LEU A 309 -2.70 -1.28 -2.43
N GLY A 310 -2.94 -1.50 -3.72
CA GLY A 310 -1.89 -1.74 -4.73
C GLY A 310 -1.36 -3.17 -4.76
N PHE A 311 -2.15 -4.14 -4.29
CA PHE A 311 -1.83 -5.56 -4.30
C PHE A 311 -2.82 -6.35 -5.15
N THR A 312 -2.33 -7.41 -5.80
CA THR A 312 -3.14 -8.34 -6.59
C THR A 312 -2.90 -9.75 -6.09
N PRO A 313 -3.93 -10.54 -5.73
CA PRO A 313 -3.76 -11.95 -5.40
C PRO A 313 -3.34 -12.75 -6.63
N SER A 314 -2.44 -13.72 -6.40
CA SER A 314 -2.06 -14.69 -7.43
C SER A 314 -3.26 -15.58 -7.80
N GLU A 315 -3.97 -16.06 -6.77
CA GLU A 315 -5.22 -16.80 -6.89
C GLU A 315 -6.20 -16.34 -5.79
N VAL A 316 -7.50 -16.46 -6.09
CA VAL A 316 -8.59 -16.25 -5.14
C VAL A 316 -9.18 -17.62 -4.82
N THR A 317 -8.86 -18.13 -3.64
CA THR A 317 -9.25 -19.46 -3.16
C THR A 317 -10.29 -19.37 -2.05
N TYR A 318 -10.88 -20.51 -1.70
CA TYR A 318 -11.94 -20.63 -0.70
C TYR A 318 -11.68 -21.90 0.10
N SER A 319 -11.80 -21.80 1.42
CA SER A 319 -11.62 -22.95 2.32
C SER A 319 -12.64 -24.05 2.04
N SER A 320 -13.86 -23.68 1.64
CA SER A 320 -14.92 -24.61 1.19
C SER A 320 -14.55 -25.49 0.00
N THR A 321 -13.65 -25.03 -0.88
CA THR A 321 -13.14 -25.83 -2.02
C THR A 321 -12.42 -27.09 -1.55
N HIS A 322 -11.99 -27.12 -0.29
CA HIS A 322 -11.25 -28.22 0.30
C HIS A 322 -12.06 -29.10 1.27
N PHE A 323 -13.36 -28.85 1.48
CA PHE A 323 -14.18 -29.59 2.45
C PHE A 323 -14.12 -31.12 2.28
N GLN A 324 -14.18 -31.63 1.04
CA GLN A 324 -14.04 -33.07 0.77
C GLN A 324 -12.65 -33.62 1.18
N ARG A 325 -11.56 -32.91 0.86
CA ARG A 325 -10.20 -33.31 1.26
C ARG A 325 -9.97 -33.19 2.77
N LEU A 326 -10.59 -32.19 3.42
CA LEU A 326 -10.58 -32.02 4.87
C LEU A 326 -11.33 -33.16 5.58
N TYR A 327 -12.43 -33.64 4.99
CA TYR A 327 -13.21 -34.79 5.47
C TYR A 327 -12.45 -36.11 5.33
N GLU A 328 -11.79 -36.33 4.20
CA GLU A 328 -10.92 -37.49 3.98
C GLU A 328 -9.77 -37.54 5.00
N LEU A 329 -9.11 -36.42 5.26
CA LEU A 329 -8.08 -36.35 6.30
C LEU A 329 -8.65 -36.52 7.72
N ALA A 330 -9.91 -36.15 7.97
CA ALA A 330 -10.54 -36.39 9.27
C ALA A 330 -10.77 -37.89 9.50
N ILE A 331 -11.16 -38.62 8.45
CA ILE A 331 -11.23 -40.10 8.45
C ILE A 331 -9.84 -40.70 8.71
N GLU A 332 -8.78 -40.22 8.05
CA GLU A 332 -7.41 -40.70 8.30
C GLU A 332 -6.93 -40.38 9.73
N LEU A 333 -7.33 -39.23 10.30
CA LEU A 333 -7.01 -38.88 11.69
C LEU A 333 -7.68 -39.84 12.69
N ILE A 334 -8.93 -40.25 12.43
CA ILE A 334 -9.63 -41.29 13.21
C ILE A 334 -8.93 -42.65 13.06
N LYS A 335 -8.58 -43.07 11.83
CA LYS A 335 -7.88 -44.34 11.56
C LYS A 335 -6.51 -44.44 12.26
N LYS A 336 -5.84 -43.31 12.49
CA LYS A 336 -4.56 -43.23 13.23
C LYS A 336 -4.74 -43.18 14.77
N ASP A 337 -5.95 -43.37 15.30
CA ASP A 337 -6.34 -43.11 16.71
C ASP A 337 -5.91 -41.71 17.19
N LYS A 338 -6.06 -40.71 16.32
CA LYS A 338 -5.76 -39.29 16.61
C LYS A 338 -6.99 -38.39 16.56
N ALA A 339 -8.18 -38.96 16.40
CA ALA A 339 -9.45 -38.27 16.59
C ALA A 339 -10.58 -39.23 16.98
N TYR A 340 -11.57 -38.72 17.69
CA TYR A 340 -12.73 -39.47 18.18
C TYR A 340 -14.01 -38.62 18.12
N ILE A 341 -15.15 -39.26 17.95
CA ILE A 341 -16.45 -38.58 18.07
C ILE A 341 -16.80 -38.37 19.54
N CYS A 342 -17.37 -37.24 19.90
CA CYS A 342 -17.70 -36.89 21.27
C CYS A 342 -19.11 -36.29 21.34
N HIS A 343 -19.88 -36.69 22.36
CA HIS A 343 -21.25 -36.22 22.63
C HIS A 343 -21.35 -35.29 23.86
N CYS A 344 -20.21 -34.94 24.47
CA CYS A 344 -20.18 -33.99 25.58
C CYS A 344 -20.68 -32.60 25.16
N THR A 345 -21.53 -32.00 25.99
CA THR A 345 -21.92 -30.58 25.88
C THR A 345 -20.73 -29.65 26.07
N GLY A 346 -20.87 -28.38 25.68
CA GLY A 346 -19.83 -27.36 25.89
C GLY A 346 -19.41 -27.23 27.37
N GLU A 347 -20.38 -27.32 28.29
CA GLU A 347 -20.15 -27.28 29.74
C GLU A 347 -19.37 -28.51 30.23
N GLN A 348 -19.73 -29.72 29.75
CA GLN A 348 -18.98 -30.94 30.07
C GLN A 348 -17.55 -30.87 29.54
N ILE A 349 -17.34 -30.41 28.30
CA ILE A 349 -16.00 -30.19 27.74
C ILE A 349 -15.21 -29.18 28.58
N GLN A 350 -15.85 -28.11 29.05
CA GLN A 350 -15.23 -27.12 29.93
C GLN A 350 -14.89 -27.68 31.31
N MET A 351 -15.71 -28.56 31.88
CA MET A 351 -15.40 -29.29 33.11
C MET A 351 -14.23 -30.26 32.92
N HIS A 352 -14.25 -31.10 31.87
CA HIS A 352 -13.17 -32.04 31.55
C HIS A 352 -11.82 -31.34 31.28
N ARG A 353 -11.84 -30.10 30.77
CA ARG A 353 -10.66 -29.23 30.60
C ARG A 353 -10.11 -28.65 31.91
N GLY A 354 -10.76 -28.89 33.04
CA GLY A 354 -10.26 -28.57 34.39
C GLY A 354 -9.86 -27.11 34.59
N GLY A 355 -9.01 -26.87 35.58
CA GLY A 355 -8.46 -25.56 35.92
C GLY A 355 -8.61 -25.23 37.41
N PRO A 356 -8.18 -24.03 37.84
CA PRO A 356 -8.12 -23.67 39.27
C PRO A 356 -9.43 -23.85 40.03
N GLU A 357 -10.57 -23.60 39.37
CA GLU A 357 -11.92 -23.72 39.95
C GLU A 357 -12.61 -25.06 39.64
N ARG A 358 -12.08 -25.82 38.67
CA ARG A 358 -12.73 -27.01 38.07
C ARG A 358 -12.00 -28.33 38.35
N GLY A 359 -10.86 -28.29 39.04
CA GLY A 359 -10.08 -29.48 39.38
C GLY A 359 -9.15 -29.98 38.26
N PRO A 360 -8.68 -31.22 38.34
CA PRO A 360 -7.74 -31.80 37.37
C PRO A 360 -8.39 -31.97 35.99
N ARG A 361 -7.55 -32.06 34.95
CA ARG A 361 -8.00 -32.40 33.59
C ARG A 361 -8.32 -33.90 33.50
N THR A 362 -9.38 -34.23 32.78
CA THR A 362 -9.87 -35.62 32.63
C THR A 362 -10.28 -35.89 31.19
N ALA A 363 -10.06 -37.11 30.69
CA ALA A 363 -10.72 -37.58 29.49
C ALA A 363 -12.25 -37.69 29.69
N CYS A 364 -13.03 -37.51 28.63
CA CYS A 364 -14.43 -37.94 28.63
C CYS A 364 -14.52 -39.41 28.21
N GLU A 365 -15.61 -40.10 28.57
CA GLU A 365 -15.85 -41.51 28.26
C GLU A 365 -15.73 -41.85 26.76
N HIS A 366 -16.02 -40.88 25.90
CA HIS A 366 -15.93 -41.01 24.44
C HIS A 366 -14.50 -41.12 23.89
N ARG A 367 -13.47 -40.74 24.66
CA ARG A 367 -12.10 -40.54 24.15
C ARG A 367 -11.42 -41.81 23.65
N ASP A 368 -11.71 -42.93 24.30
CA ASP A 368 -11.08 -44.22 24.04
C ASP A 368 -12.07 -45.23 23.42
N ARG A 369 -13.12 -44.72 22.77
CA ARG A 369 -14.04 -45.52 21.96
C ARG A 369 -13.31 -46.15 20.77
N PRO A 370 -13.73 -47.34 20.28
CA PRO A 370 -13.12 -47.98 19.13
C PRO A 370 -13.07 -47.09 17.88
N ILE A 371 -12.00 -47.25 17.08
CA ILE A 371 -11.81 -46.55 15.80
C ILE A 371 -13.03 -46.77 14.87
N SER A 372 -13.55 -47.99 14.81
CA SER A 372 -14.75 -48.32 14.01
C SER A 372 -15.99 -47.54 14.44
N GLU A 373 -16.23 -47.43 15.75
CA GLU A 373 -17.35 -46.65 16.30
C GLU A 373 -17.21 -45.17 15.94
N SER A 374 -16.00 -44.59 16.05
CA SER A 374 -15.76 -43.21 15.62
C SER A 374 -15.97 -42.99 14.13
N LEU A 375 -15.61 -43.95 13.26
CA LEU A 375 -15.84 -43.86 11.81
C LEU A 375 -17.33 -43.92 11.48
N GLU A 376 -18.07 -44.88 12.04
CA GLU A 376 -19.52 -45.02 11.86
C GLU A 376 -20.27 -43.76 12.34
N LEU A 377 -19.88 -43.22 13.50
CA LEU A 377 -20.51 -42.02 14.05
C LEU A 377 -20.15 -40.75 13.28
N PHE A 378 -18.95 -40.65 12.68
CA PHE A 378 -18.57 -39.51 11.84
C PHE A 378 -19.33 -39.49 10.52
N GLU A 379 -19.46 -40.65 9.87
CA GLU A 379 -20.29 -40.82 8.67
C GLU A 379 -21.78 -40.54 9.01
N LYS A 380 -22.25 -40.96 10.19
CA LYS A 380 -23.59 -40.60 10.69
C LYS A 380 -23.76 -39.08 10.93
N MET A 381 -22.73 -38.37 11.38
CA MET A 381 -22.77 -36.90 11.46
C MET A 381 -22.90 -36.27 10.06
N LYS A 382 -22.11 -36.73 9.08
CA LYS A 382 -22.20 -36.25 7.68
C LYS A 382 -23.58 -36.50 7.08
N ASN A 383 -24.19 -37.64 7.37
CA ASN A 383 -25.49 -38.06 6.84
C ASN A 383 -26.70 -37.59 7.68
N GLY A 384 -26.51 -36.68 8.63
CA GLY A 384 -27.60 -35.97 9.31
C GLY A 384 -28.28 -36.72 10.45
N GLY A 385 -27.62 -37.74 11.00
CA GLY A 385 -28.13 -38.52 12.13
C GLY A 385 -27.99 -37.86 13.50
N PHE A 386 -27.68 -36.55 13.56
CA PHE A 386 -27.50 -35.76 14.78
C PHE A 386 -28.00 -34.32 14.58
N GLU A 387 -28.50 -33.71 15.66
CA GLU A 387 -28.76 -32.27 15.73
C GLU A 387 -27.48 -31.46 16.03
N GLU A 388 -27.54 -30.15 15.84
CA GLU A 388 -26.45 -29.24 16.19
C GLU A 388 -26.05 -29.41 17.67
N GLY A 389 -24.74 -29.49 17.93
CA GLY A 389 -24.19 -29.67 19.27
C GLY A 389 -24.30 -31.08 19.87
N GLN A 390 -25.04 -32.03 19.27
CA GLN A 390 -25.14 -33.41 19.79
C GLN A 390 -23.92 -34.29 19.50
N ALA A 391 -23.13 -33.94 18.49
CA ALA A 391 -21.94 -34.67 18.12
C ALA A 391 -20.88 -33.73 17.52
N ILE A 392 -19.63 -33.97 17.88
CA ILE A 392 -18.46 -33.26 17.37
C ILE A 392 -17.31 -34.24 17.15
N LEU A 393 -16.47 -34.00 16.15
CA LEU A 393 -15.17 -34.67 16.05
C LEU A 393 -14.17 -33.91 16.91
N ARG A 394 -13.43 -34.60 17.77
CA ARG A 394 -12.33 -34.03 18.56
C ARG A 394 -11.01 -34.69 18.17
N MET A 395 -9.96 -33.89 18.08
CA MET A 395 -8.59 -34.39 17.92
C MET A 395 -8.13 -35.02 19.25
N LYS A 396 -7.59 -36.24 19.20
CA LYS A 396 -7.07 -36.98 20.36
C LYS A 396 -5.61 -36.54 20.57
N MET A 397 -5.44 -35.49 21.36
CA MET A 397 -4.18 -34.78 21.56
C MET A 397 -3.60 -35.12 22.95
N ASP A 398 -3.08 -34.12 23.67
CA ASP A 398 -2.45 -34.27 24.99
C ASP A 398 -3.22 -33.43 26.02
N LEU A 399 -4.04 -34.10 26.82
CA LEU A 399 -4.81 -33.46 27.89
C LEU A 399 -3.94 -33.03 29.08
N GLU A 400 -2.74 -33.57 29.25
CA GLU A 400 -1.84 -33.19 30.35
C GLU A 400 -1.08 -31.91 30.03
N ASN A 401 -0.85 -31.63 28.74
CA ASN A 401 -0.14 -30.45 28.23
C ASN A 401 -0.51 -29.14 28.95
N GLY A 402 0.48 -28.27 29.18
CA GLY A 402 0.25 -26.93 29.71
C GLY A 402 -0.47 -25.99 28.74
N ASN A 403 -0.42 -26.25 27.43
CA ASN A 403 -1.03 -25.43 26.39
C ASN A 403 -2.51 -25.84 26.16
N PRO A 404 -3.50 -24.94 26.34
CA PRO A 404 -4.91 -25.23 26.07
C PRO A 404 -5.21 -25.74 24.66
N GLN A 405 -4.34 -25.43 23.70
CA GLN A 405 -4.45 -25.86 22.31
C GLN A 405 -4.17 -27.35 22.09
N PHE A 406 -3.77 -28.09 23.13
CA PHE A 406 -3.68 -29.55 23.10
C PHE A 406 -4.84 -30.26 23.83
N TRP A 407 -5.80 -29.51 24.41
CA TRP A 407 -6.87 -30.10 25.22
C TRP A 407 -8.05 -30.62 24.37
N ASP A 408 -7.72 -31.62 23.54
CA ASP A 408 -8.56 -32.29 22.56
C ASP A 408 -9.47 -31.29 21.83
N LEU A 409 -8.87 -30.51 20.92
CA LEU A 409 -9.56 -29.49 20.14
C LEU A 409 -10.66 -30.09 19.25
N VAL A 410 -11.69 -29.29 18.96
CA VAL A 410 -12.79 -29.68 18.07
C VAL A 410 -12.33 -29.54 16.63
N ALA A 411 -12.42 -30.62 15.85
CA ALA A 411 -12.10 -30.64 14.42
C ALA A 411 -13.34 -30.36 13.56
N TYR A 412 -14.49 -30.96 13.86
CA TYR A 412 -15.75 -30.78 13.11
C TYR A 412 -16.95 -30.56 14.04
N ARG A 413 -17.94 -29.81 13.55
CA ARG A 413 -19.24 -29.56 14.20
C ARG A 413 -20.38 -29.85 13.24
N VAL A 414 -21.51 -30.35 13.75
CA VAL A 414 -22.79 -30.35 13.01
C VAL A 414 -23.34 -28.92 12.98
N LEU A 415 -23.63 -28.40 11.79
CA LEU A 415 -24.37 -27.15 11.54
C LEU A 415 -25.32 -27.41 10.37
N LYS A 416 -26.60 -27.09 10.50
CA LYS A 416 -27.64 -27.35 9.49
C LYS A 416 -27.91 -26.15 8.59
N THR A 417 -27.29 -25.00 8.86
CA THR A 417 -27.36 -23.82 7.99
C THR A 417 -26.69 -24.13 6.64
N PRO A 418 -27.36 -23.90 5.49
CA PRO A 418 -26.74 -24.11 4.18
C PRO A 418 -25.54 -23.19 3.94
N HIS A 419 -24.48 -23.72 3.35
CA HIS A 419 -23.29 -22.96 2.99
C HIS A 419 -23.52 -22.12 1.73
N HIS A 420 -23.04 -20.87 1.70
CA HIS A 420 -23.25 -19.96 0.56
C HIS A 420 -22.71 -20.51 -0.78
N ARG A 421 -21.62 -21.31 -0.78
CA ARG A 421 -21.03 -21.92 -1.98
C ARG A 421 -21.40 -23.38 -2.24
N THR A 422 -21.56 -24.19 -1.19
CA THR A 422 -21.77 -25.65 -1.32
C THR A 422 -23.20 -26.06 -0.96
N GLY A 423 -24.08 -25.08 -0.71
CA GLY A 423 -25.49 -25.30 -0.39
C GLY A 423 -25.66 -26.26 0.79
N SER A 424 -26.43 -27.31 0.56
CA SER A 424 -26.72 -28.37 1.54
C SER A 424 -25.93 -29.67 1.30
N GLU A 425 -24.83 -29.61 0.52
CA GLU A 425 -23.92 -30.77 0.34
C GLU A 425 -23.24 -31.19 1.65
N TRP A 426 -22.99 -30.21 2.52
CA TRP A 426 -22.37 -30.39 3.83
C TRP A 426 -23.31 -29.91 4.92
N ILE A 427 -23.34 -30.66 6.03
CA ILE A 427 -23.99 -30.30 7.31
C ILE A 427 -23.05 -30.55 8.50
N ILE A 428 -21.79 -30.88 8.18
CA ILE A 428 -20.68 -30.90 9.12
C ILE A 428 -19.58 -30.01 8.57
N TYR A 429 -19.06 -29.13 9.43
CA TYR A 429 -18.10 -28.11 9.02
C TYR A 429 -16.83 -28.22 9.86
N PRO A 430 -15.64 -28.13 9.22
CA PRO A 430 -14.38 -28.12 9.91
C PRO A 430 -14.17 -26.79 10.66
N THR A 431 -13.52 -26.82 11.81
CA THR A 431 -13.21 -25.61 12.58
C THR A 431 -12.00 -24.86 12.01
N TYR A 432 -11.81 -23.62 12.46
CA TYR A 432 -10.66 -22.78 12.14
C TYR A 432 -9.31 -23.50 12.35
N ASP A 433 -9.08 -24.05 13.55
CA ASP A 433 -7.82 -24.71 13.93
C ASP A 433 -7.51 -25.95 13.07
N TYR A 434 -8.55 -26.66 12.63
CA TYR A 434 -8.42 -27.82 11.74
C TYR A 434 -8.18 -27.39 10.28
N THR A 435 -8.93 -26.39 9.80
CA THR A 435 -8.89 -25.97 8.40
C THR A 435 -7.61 -25.23 8.05
N HIS A 436 -7.21 -24.21 8.81
CA HIS A 436 -6.18 -23.27 8.35
C HIS A 436 -4.83 -23.92 8.10
N CYS A 437 -4.39 -24.81 9.00
CA CYS A 437 -3.12 -25.51 8.84
C CYS A 437 -3.12 -26.52 7.69
N LEU A 438 -4.26 -27.19 7.45
CA LEU A 438 -4.41 -28.16 6.37
C LEU A 438 -4.55 -27.48 5.01
N VAL A 439 -5.32 -26.40 4.90
CA VAL A 439 -5.40 -25.65 3.63
C VAL A 439 -4.09 -24.92 3.35
N ASP A 440 -3.39 -24.40 4.37
CA ASP A 440 -2.01 -23.90 4.20
C ASP A 440 -1.05 -25.00 3.68
N SER A 441 -1.25 -26.25 4.10
CA SER A 441 -0.52 -27.41 3.57
C SER A 441 -0.87 -27.67 2.09
N PHE A 442 -2.15 -27.65 1.74
CA PHE A 442 -2.63 -27.92 0.38
C PHE A 442 -2.16 -26.87 -0.63
N GLU A 443 -2.24 -25.59 -0.24
CA GLU A 443 -1.80 -24.44 -1.04
C GLU A 443 -0.26 -24.27 -1.03
N ASN A 444 0.48 -25.18 -0.39
CA ASN A 444 1.95 -25.13 -0.29
C ASN A 444 2.46 -23.79 0.28
N ILE A 445 1.78 -23.26 1.29
CA ILE A 445 2.17 -22.03 1.97
C ILE A 445 3.55 -22.22 2.61
N THR A 446 4.52 -21.40 2.21
CA THR A 446 5.84 -21.35 2.87
C THR A 446 5.74 -20.61 4.20
N HIS A 447 5.03 -19.48 4.20
CA HIS A 447 4.99 -18.51 5.28
C HIS A 447 3.55 -18.21 5.67
N SER A 448 3.09 -18.86 6.74
CA SER A 448 1.77 -18.68 7.32
C SER A 448 1.82 -17.55 8.35
N LEU A 449 1.57 -16.31 7.90
CA LEU A 449 1.73 -15.11 8.71
C LEU A 449 0.41 -14.74 9.38
N CYS A 450 0.40 -14.68 10.70
CA CYS A 450 -0.79 -14.42 11.54
C CYS A 450 -0.46 -13.46 12.69
N THR A 451 -1.44 -13.15 13.53
CA THR A 451 -1.24 -12.27 14.70
C THR A 451 -0.90 -13.04 15.97
N VAL A 452 -0.31 -12.37 16.96
CA VAL A 452 0.21 -13.00 18.20
C VAL A 452 -0.82 -13.74 19.07
N GLU A 453 -2.13 -13.51 18.87
CA GLU A 453 -3.18 -14.30 19.52
C GLU A 453 -3.05 -15.79 19.22
N PHE A 454 -2.59 -16.13 18.01
CA PHE A 454 -2.48 -17.49 17.50
C PHE A 454 -1.12 -18.14 17.82
N MET A 455 -0.26 -17.49 18.62
CA MET A 455 1.05 -18.03 18.98
C MET A 455 0.97 -19.36 19.76
N GLN A 456 -0.09 -19.54 20.57
CA GLN A 456 -0.34 -20.81 21.26
C GLN A 456 -0.83 -21.91 20.31
N SER A 457 -1.60 -21.58 19.26
CA SER A 457 -2.11 -22.56 18.30
C SER A 457 -1.07 -22.99 17.26
N ARG A 458 0.08 -22.32 17.14
CA ARG A 458 1.21 -22.85 16.34
C ARG A 458 1.62 -24.27 16.72
N ALA A 459 1.54 -24.61 18.00
CA ALA A 459 1.90 -25.95 18.45
C ALA A 459 0.85 -27.01 18.04
N SER A 460 -0.45 -26.67 18.03
CA SER A 460 -1.51 -27.56 17.53
C SER A 460 -1.56 -27.62 15.99
N TYR A 461 -1.28 -26.51 15.32
CA TYR A 461 -1.04 -26.41 13.87
C TYR A 461 0.02 -27.43 13.43
N TYR A 462 1.21 -27.39 14.05
CA TYR A 462 2.29 -28.32 13.74
C TYR A 462 1.94 -29.77 14.06
N TRP A 463 1.27 -30.01 15.20
CA TRP A 463 0.78 -31.35 15.56
C TRP A 463 -0.15 -31.93 14.50
N LEU A 464 -1.08 -31.16 13.93
CA LEU A 464 -2.04 -31.69 12.96
C LEU A 464 -1.39 -32.04 11.62
N CYS A 465 -0.49 -31.19 11.11
CA CYS A 465 0.30 -31.52 9.92
C CYS A 465 1.14 -32.80 10.11
N ASP A 466 1.85 -32.91 11.25
CA ASP A 466 2.68 -34.08 11.56
C ASP A 466 1.83 -35.34 11.84
N ALA A 467 0.64 -35.19 12.43
CA ALA A 467 -0.27 -36.30 12.70
C ALA A 467 -0.79 -36.96 11.41
N LEU A 468 -1.13 -36.13 10.43
CA LEU A 468 -1.58 -36.56 9.11
C LEU A 468 -0.42 -36.89 8.16
N GLU A 469 0.80 -36.49 8.51
CA GLU A 469 2.02 -36.65 7.72
C GLU A 469 1.94 -35.92 6.37
N VAL A 470 1.32 -34.73 6.39
CA VAL A 470 1.26 -33.79 5.25
C VAL A 470 2.34 -32.73 5.38
N TYR A 471 2.60 -31.97 4.31
CA TYR A 471 3.54 -30.84 4.36
C TYR A 471 3.18 -29.88 5.50
N LYS A 472 4.17 -29.42 6.25
CA LYS A 472 4.04 -28.53 7.40
C LYS A 472 4.60 -27.14 7.08
N PRO A 473 3.74 -26.17 6.74
CA PRO A 473 4.09 -24.75 6.66
C PRO A 473 4.71 -24.21 7.96
N VAL A 474 5.40 -23.08 7.88
CA VAL A 474 5.85 -22.35 9.09
C VAL A 474 4.84 -21.27 9.45
N GLN A 475 4.27 -21.37 10.65
CA GLN A 475 3.47 -20.30 11.23
C GLN A 475 4.37 -19.30 11.96
N TRP A 476 4.16 -18.02 11.69
CA TRP A 476 4.87 -16.92 12.33
C TRP A 476 3.93 -15.76 12.68
N GLU A 477 4.17 -15.14 13.84
CA GLU A 477 3.23 -14.19 14.45
C GLU A 477 3.78 -12.75 14.54
N TYR A 478 2.94 -11.76 14.22
CA TYR A 478 3.21 -10.32 14.45
C TYR A 478 2.18 -9.66 15.38
N GLY A 479 2.60 -8.59 16.07
CA GLY A 479 1.72 -7.79 16.92
C GLY A 479 0.70 -6.97 16.11
N ARG A 480 -0.51 -6.80 16.64
CA ARG A 480 -1.60 -6.08 15.97
C ARG A 480 -1.30 -4.59 15.83
N LEU A 481 -1.86 -4.00 14.78
CA LEU A 481 -1.97 -2.56 14.60
C LEU A 481 -3.33 -2.12 15.13
N ASN A 482 -3.32 -1.39 16.25
CA ASN A 482 -4.47 -0.73 16.82
C ASN A 482 -4.31 0.79 16.70
N VAL A 483 -5.42 1.51 16.64
CA VAL A 483 -5.45 2.98 16.58
C VAL A 483 -6.28 3.49 17.76
N ALA A 484 -5.89 4.61 18.36
CA ALA A 484 -6.63 5.27 19.44
C ALA A 484 -7.91 5.96 18.93
N ASN A 485 -8.80 6.38 19.84
CA ASN A 485 -10.06 7.08 19.56
C ASN A 485 -10.98 6.35 18.56
N THR A 486 -10.93 5.01 18.53
CA THR A 486 -11.75 4.19 17.62
C THR A 486 -12.07 2.81 18.19
N ILE A 487 -12.97 2.10 17.53
CA ILE A 487 -13.29 0.69 17.79
C ILE A 487 -13.21 -0.10 16.48
N LEU A 488 -12.61 -1.29 16.53
CA LEU A 488 -12.43 -2.15 15.36
C LEU A 488 -13.34 -3.40 15.37
N SER A 489 -14.10 -3.62 16.45
CA SER A 489 -14.97 -4.80 16.59
C SER A 489 -16.22 -4.69 15.70
N LYS A 490 -16.37 -5.62 14.74
CA LYS A 490 -17.55 -5.78 13.86
C LYS A 490 -18.87 -5.58 14.62
N ARG A 491 -19.11 -6.33 15.70
CA ARG A 491 -20.35 -6.24 16.50
C ARG A 491 -20.62 -4.82 17.02
N LYS A 492 -19.58 -4.11 17.47
CA LYS A 492 -19.71 -2.76 18.03
C LYS A 492 -19.90 -1.69 16.94
N ILE A 493 -19.27 -1.84 15.78
CA ILE A 493 -19.48 -0.97 14.61
C ILE A 493 -20.91 -1.17 14.06
N ALA A 494 -21.38 -2.42 13.95
CA ALA A 494 -22.76 -2.72 13.59
C ALA A 494 -23.76 -2.03 14.54
N GLU A 495 -23.48 -2.00 15.84
CA GLU A 495 -24.30 -1.28 16.82
C GLU A 495 -24.28 0.24 16.61
N LEU A 496 -23.14 0.86 16.23
CA LEU A 496 -23.09 2.29 15.87
C LEU A 496 -23.94 2.60 14.62
N VAL A 497 -23.86 1.76 13.58
CA VAL A 497 -24.62 1.90 12.33
C VAL A 497 -26.12 1.72 12.58
N ASN A 498 -26.50 0.69 13.35
CA ASN A 498 -27.89 0.39 13.69
C ASN A 498 -28.52 1.50 14.56
N LYS A 499 -27.75 2.06 15.50
CA LYS A 499 -28.17 3.20 16.35
C LYS A 499 -27.98 4.58 15.70
N LYS A 500 -27.56 4.63 14.42
CA LYS A 500 -27.40 5.88 13.64
C LYS A 500 -26.43 6.91 14.24
N HIS A 501 -25.43 6.47 14.99
CA HIS A 501 -24.28 7.31 15.36
C HIS A 501 -23.37 7.61 14.16
N VAL A 502 -23.36 6.69 13.19
CA VAL A 502 -22.65 6.79 11.90
C VAL A 502 -23.61 6.43 10.76
N PHE A 503 -23.31 6.90 9.54
CA PHE A 503 -24.17 6.70 8.38
C PHE A 503 -24.29 5.22 7.98
N ASP A 504 -23.14 4.60 7.78
CA ASP A 504 -22.96 3.21 7.33
C ASP A 504 -21.53 2.75 7.67
N TRP A 505 -21.16 1.53 7.29
CA TRP A 505 -19.85 0.93 7.50
C TRP A 505 -18.68 1.68 6.84
N ASP A 506 -18.96 2.55 5.87
CA ASP A 506 -17.97 3.41 5.21
C ASP A 506 -18.02 4.89 5.65
N ASP A 507 -18.74 5.21 6.73
CA ASP A 507 -18.73 6.56 7.33
C ASP A 507 -17.27 7.00 7.61
N PRO A 508 -16.80 8.14 7.05
CA PRO A 508 -15.41 8.60 7.18
C PRO A 508 -14.85 8.76 8.60
N ARG A 509 -15.69 8.72 9.65
CA ARG A 509 -15.27 8.72 11.07
C ARG A 509 -14.85 7.33 11.58
N LEU A 510 -15.21 6.27 10.87
CA LEU A 510 -14.82 4.89 11.17
C LEU A 510 -13.41 4.57 10.64
N TYR A 511 -12.82 3.50 11.17
CA TYR A 511 -11.51 2.98 10.76
C TYR A 511 -11.62 1.66 10.00
N THR A 512 -12.77 1.42 9.36
CA THR A 512 -12.88 0.44 8.27
C THR A 512 -12.04 0.95 7.08
N LEU A 513 -11.47 0.06 6.27
CA LEU A 513 -10.72 0.46 5.09
C LEU A 513 -11.62 1.10 4.01
N PRO A 514 -12.89 0.68 3.82
CA PRO A 514 -13.86 1.45 3.05
C PRO A 514 -14.09 2.88 3.57
N ALA A 515 -14.21 3.09 4.88
CA ALA A 515 -14.34 4.43 5.47
C ALA A 515 -13.10 5.30 5.24
N ILE A 516 -11.91 4.73 5.47
CA ILE A 516 -10.63 5.42 5.26
C ILE A 516 -10.46 5.80 3.78
N ARG A 517 -10.87 4.92 2.86
CA ARG A 517 -10.94 5.19 1.42
C ARG A 517 -11.91 6.34 1.14
N ARG A 518 -13.17 6.26 1.59
CA ARG A 518 -14.22 7.28 1.39
C ARG A 518 -13.89 8.64 2.02
N ARG A 519 -13.14 8.66 3.12
CA ARG A 519 -12.54 9.86 3.74
C ARG A 519 -11.57 10.59 2.80
N GLY A 520 -11.10 9.94 1.74
CA GLY A 520 -10.15 10.48 0.77
C GLY A 520 -8.69 10.15 1.08
N VAL A 521 -8.41 9.22 2.00
CA VAL A 521 -7.02 8.86 2.30
C VAL A 521 -6.39 8.13 1.11
N PRO A 522 -5.17 8.47 0.65
CA PRO A 522 -4.48 7.70 -0.39
C PRO A 522 -4.02 6.33 0.13
N PRO A 523 -4.14 5.25 -0.65
CA PRO A 523 -3.68 3.92 -0.24
C PRO A 523 -2.17 3.88 0.03
N GLN A 524 -1.38 4.66 -0.71
CA GLN A 524 0.06 4.79 -0.50
C GLN A 524 0.40 5.38 0.89
N ALA A 525 -0.42 6.31 1.41
CA ALA A 525 -0.23 6.84 2.76
C ALA A 525 -0.45 5.77 3.83
N ILE A 526 -1.41 4.86 3.64
CA ILE A 526 -1.65 3.71 4.51
C ILE A 526 -0.50 2.70 4.44
N ASN A 527 -0.02 2.37 3.24
CA ASN A 527 1.12 1.46 3.06
C ASN A 527 2.40 2.04 3.68
N ASN A 528 2.71 3.32 3.41
CA ASN A 528 3.87 4.00 4.00
C ASN A 528 3.80 4.06 5.53
N PHE A 529 2.61 4.30 6.09
CA PHE A 529 2.38 4.23 7.53
C PHE A 529 2.70 2.84 8.09
N VAL A 530 2.17 1.77 7.48
CA VAL A 530 2.48 0.39 7.90
C VAL A 530 3.97 0.07 7.78
N HIS A 531 4.61 0.43 6.65
CA HIS A 531 6.05 0.22 6.45
C HIS A 531 6.90 0.93 7.51
N THR A 532 6.55 2.17 7.86
CA THR A 532 7.31 2.98 8.82
C THR A 532 7.12 2.49 10.27
N LEU A 533 5.98 1.91 10.61
CA LEU A 533 5.78 1.24 11.90
C LEU A 533 6.58 -0.06 12.03
N GLY A 534 6.91 -0.69 10.90
CA GLY A 534 7.61 -1.97 10.85
C GLY A 534 6.84 -3.13 11.48
N VAL A 535 7.55 -4.22 11.72
CA VAL A 535 6.96 -5.47 12.24
C VAL A 535 7.70 -5.95 13.48
N THR A 536 6.98 -5.95 14.60
CA THR A 536 7.39 -6.48 15.90
C THR A 536 6.33 -7.50 16.38
N LYS A 537 6.64 -8.21 17.47
CA LYS A 537 5.69 -9.11 18.16
C LYS A 537 4.89 -8.43 19.27
N SER A 538 5.07 -7.13 19.45
CA SER A 538 4.33 -6.33 20.45
C SER A 538 3.14 -5.68 19.79
N ASP A 539 1.99 -5.66 20.48
CA ASP A 539 0.85 -4.86 20.04
C ASP A 539 1.18 -3.37 20.14
N THR A 540 0.83 -2.62 19.08
CA THR A 540 1.07 -1.18 19.02
C THR A 540 -0.26 -0.45 18.89
N VAL A 541 -0.57 0.40 19.87
CA VAL A 541 -1.64 1.40 19.77
C VAL A 541 -1.03 2.69 19.23
N ILE A 542 -1.58 3.19 18.13
CA ILE A 542 -1.11 4.42 17.47
C ILE A 542 -2.12 5.55 17.65
N GLU A 543 -1.63 6.70 18.09
CA GLU A 543 -2.37 7.96 18.11
C GLU A 543 -2.85 8.37 16.72
N VAL A 544 -4.12 8.76 16.60
CA VAL A 544 -4.73 9.26 15.34
C VAL A 544 -3.90 10.39 14.73
N SER A 545 -3.35 11.27 15.56
CA SER A 545 -2.52 12.39 15.13
C SER A 545 -1.26 11.99 14.36
N LYS A 546 -0.71 10.79 14.63
CA LYS A 546 0.41 10.22 13.87
C LYS A 546 -0.04 9.76 12.50
N LEU A 547 -1.15 9.01 12.41
CA LEU A 547 -1.72 8.59 11.12
C LEU A 547 -2.06 9.82 10.25
N ASP A 548 -2.74 10.82 10.82
CA ASP A 548 -3.05 12.08 10.16
C ASP A 548 -1.79 12.83 9.66
N ALA A 549 -0.62 12.65 10.29
CA ALA A 549 0.64 13.22 9.82
C ALA A 549 1.11 12.54 8.53
N PHE A 550 1.19 11.21 8.49
CA PHE A 550 1.53 10.47 7.25
C PHE A 550 0.57 10.79 6.10
N ILE A 551 -0.72 10.98 6.40
CA ILE A 551 -1.74 11.38 5.41
C ILE A 551 -1.48 12.81 4.90
N ARG A 552 -1.22 13.78 5.80
CA ARG A 552 -0.84 15.16 5.41
C ARG A 552 0.42 15.19 4.57
N ASP A 553 1.48 14.49 5.00
CA ASP A 553 2.79 14.55 4.36
C ASP A 553 2.72 14.00 2.93
N TYR A 554 2.02 12.88 2.73
CA TYR A 554 1.77 12.34 1.40
C TYR A 554 0.91 13.28 0.53
N LEU A 555 -0.19 13.80 1.09
CA LEU A 555 -1.08 14.70 0.34
C LEU A 555 -0.44 16.07 0.03
N ASN A 556 0.49 16.56 0.85
CA ASN A 556 1.26 17.76 0.53
C ASN A 556 2.10 17.59 -0.75
N GLU A 557 2.57 16.37 -1.00
CA GLU A 557 3.33 16.09 -2.21
C GLU A 557 2.45 15.80 -3.43
N THR A 558 1.30 15.15 -3.26
CA THR A 558 0.49 14.68 -4.40
C THR A 558 -0.78 15.48 -4.72
N ALA A 559 -1.29 16.33 -3.82
CA ALA A 559 -2.57 17.01 -4.01
C ALA A 559 -2.38 18.43 -4.56
N PRO A 560 -3.07 18.82 -5.66
CA PRO A 560 -3.09 20.19 -6.14
C PRO A 560 -3.75 21.11 -5.10
N ARG A 561 -3.32 22.37 -5.07
CA ARG A 561 -3.82 23.42 -4.18
C ARG A 561 -4.87 24.24 -4.90
N LEU A 562 -6.04 24.35 -4.28
CA LEU A 562 -7.12 25.23 -4.67
C LEU A 562 -7.43 26.25 -3.56
N MET A 563 -8.19 27.29 -3.91
CA MET A 563 -8.81 28.24 -3.00
C MET A 563 -10.28 27.90 -2.76
N GLY A 564 -10.70 28.07 -1.50
CA GLY A 564 -12.07 27.82 -1.08
C GLY A 564 -12.45 28.61 0.17
N VAL A 565 -13.75 28.81 0.33
CA VAL A 565 -14.36 29.73 1.30
C VAL A 565 -15.60 29.04 1.86
N PHE A 566 -15.71 28.89 3.18
CA PHE A 566 -16.83 28.16 3.81
C PHE A 566 -17.91 29.11 4.32
N ASN A 567 -17.53 30.27 4.85
CA ASN A 567 -18.46 31.33 5.25
C ASN A 567 -18.27 32.56 4.35
N PRO A 568 -18.85 32.59 3.13
CA PRO A 568 -18.55 33.61 2.14
C PRO A 568 -19.07 35.00 2.52
N ILE A 569 -18.16 35.97 2.60
CA ILE A 569 -18.46 37.40 2.63
C ILE A 569 -18.09 38.01 1.28
N LYS A 570 -19.02 38.75 0.68
CA LYS A 570 -18.80 39.44 -0.58
C LYS A 570 -17.87 40.63 -0.39
N VAL A 571 -16.96 40.85 -1.33
CA VAL A 571 -16.10 42.03 -1.42
C VAL A 571 -16.23 42.65 -2.80
N THR A 572 -16.64 43.92 -2.86
CA THR A 572 -16.72 44.71 -4.09
C THR A 572 -15.56 45.70 -4.14
N LEU A 573 -14.74 45.59 -5.19
CA LEU A 573 -13.55 46.41 -5.41
C LEU A 573 -13.92 47.74 -6.07
N GLU A 574 -13.99 48.82 -5.29
CA GLU A 574 -14.65 50.08 -5.65
C GLU A 574 -14.08 50.74 -6.91
N ASN A 575 -12.78 50.59 -7.15
CA ASN A 575 -12.01 51.26 -8.21
C ASN A 575 -11.73 50.39 -9.44
N LEU A 576 -12.20 49.13 -9.49
CA LEU A 576 -12.16 48.32 -10.72
C LEU A 576 -13.43 48.51 -11.55
N PRO A 577 -13.38 48.57 -12.89
CA PRO A 577 -14.58 48.74 -13.71
C PRO A 577 -15.53 47.55 -13.59
N GLU A 578 -16.82 47.76 -13.81
CA GLU A 578 -17.88 46.77 -13.57
C GLU A 578 -17.70 45.46 -14.36
N GLY A 579 -17.21 45.56 -15.60
CA GLY A 579 -16.87 44.43 -16.45
C GLY A 579 -15.42 43.92 -16.31
N HIS A 580 -14.68 44.30 -15.27
CA HIS A 580 -13.29 43.85 -15.08
C HIS A 580 -13.21 42.33 -14.90
N VAL A 581 -12.43 41.68 -15.76
CA VAL A 581 -12.02 40.28 -15.63
C VAL A 581 -10.56 40.16 -16.07
N GLU A 582 -9.70 39.74 -15.15
CA GLU A 582 -8.31 39.34 -15.41
C GLU A 582 -8.19 37.83 -15.17
N MET A 583 -7.58 37.07 -16.09
CA MET A 583 -7.35 35.64 -15.89
C MET A 583 -5.95 35.43 -15.29
N LEU A 584 -5.90 34.97 -14.05
CA LEU A 584 -4.67 34.70 -13.31
C LEU A 584 -4.29 33.22 -13.44
N THR A 585 -3.06 32.95 -13.85
CA THR A 585 -2.49 31.60 -13.87
C THR A 585 -1.95 31.22 -12.49
N VAL A 586 -2.43 30.11 -11.93
CA VAL A 586 -2.09 29.61 -10.60
C VAL A 586 -1.41 28.25 -10.71
N GLN A 587 -0.22 28.14 -10.12
CA GLN A 587 0.51 26.87 -10.04
C GLN A 587 -0.23 25.89 -9.11
N ASN A 588 -0.51 24.68 -9.57
CA ASN A 588 -1.20 23.66 -8.76
C ASN A 588 -0.42 23.31 -7.48
N LYS A 589 0.91 23.41 -7.51
CA LYS A 589 1.75 23.25 -6.32
C LYS A 589 2.94 24.22 -6.40
N PRO A 590 3.10 25.16 -5.45
CA PRO A 590 4.27 26.03 -5.41
C PRO A 590 5.56 25.23 -5.35
N ARG A 591 6.51 25.55 -6.25
CA ARG A 591 7.83 24.89 -6.43
C ARG A 591 7.79 23.51 -7.10
N ASP A 592 6.66 23.09 -7.66
CA ASP A 592 6.56 21.83 -8.41
C ASP A 592 5.79 22.05 -9.74
N PRO A 593 6.49 22.49 -10.81
CA PRO A 593 5.87 22.72 -12.11
C PRO A 593 5.31 21.45 -12.77
N SER A 594 5.71 20.26 -12.32
CA SER A 594 5.24 18.99 -12.89
C SER A 594 3.75 18.73 -12.62
N MET A 595 3.21 19.32 -11.55
CA MET A 595 1.77 19.28 -11.25
C MET A 595 0.94 20.22 -12.15
N GLY A 596 1.58 21.04 -12.99
CA GLY A 596 0.96 21.99 -13.88
C GLY A 596 0.30 23.18 -13.17
N GLU A 597 -0.55 23.87 -13.92
CA GLU A 597 -1.21 25.11 -13.53
C GLU A 597 -2.68 25.10 -13.96
N HIS A 598 -3.47 26.01 -13.40
CA HIS A 598 -4.86 26.26 -13.79
C HIS A 598 -5.12 27.77 -13.82
N SER A 599 -6.16 28.21 -14.52
CA SER A 599 -6.49 29.64 -14.67
C SER A 599 -7.75 30.01 -13.92
N ILE A 600 -7.71 31.11 -13.16
CA ILE A 600 -8.85 31.62 -12.38
C ILE A 600 -9.20 33.06 -12.75
N PRO A 601 -10.48 33.46 -12.74
CA PRO A 601 -10.85 34.86 -12.94
C PRO A 601 -10.59 35.67 -11.66
N PHE A 602 -10.07 36.87 -11.82
CA PHE A 602 -10.11 37.97 -10.86
C PHE A 602 -11.05 39.04 -11.41
N THR A 603 -12.03 39.48 -10.62
CA THR A 603 -13.07 40.41 -11.08
C THR A 603 -13.32 41.50 -10.03
N ARG A 604 -14.16 42.48 -10.37
CA ARG A 604 -14.62 43.51 -9.41
C ARG A 604 -15.26 42.91 -8.14
N GLN A 605 -15.82 41.69 -8.21
CA GLN A 605 -16.56 41.06 -7.11
C GLN A 605 -15.90 39.73 -6.72
N VAL A 606 -15.32 39.68 -5.53
CA VAL A 606 -14.69 38.48 -4.98
C VAL A 606 -15.34 38.09 -3.65
N TRP A 607 -15.24 36.83 -3.27
CA TRP A 607 -15.68 36.31 -1.99
C TRP A 607 -14.46 35.94 -1.15
N ILE A 608 -14.47 36.32 0.13
CA ILE A 608 -13.47 35.90 1.12
C ILE A 608 -14.15 35.12 2.24
N ASP A 609 -13.38 34.37 3.03
CA ASP A 609 -13.92 33.69 4.19
C ASP A 609 -14.16 34.65 5.36
N GLY A 610 -15.29 34.48 6.04
CA GLY A 610 -15.68 35.31 7.18
C GLY A 610 -14.72 35.21 8.37
N SER A 611 -13.91 34.15 8.47
CA SER A 611 -12.82 34.06 9.46
C SER A 611 -11.62 34.96 9.16
N ASP A 612 -11.59 35.59 7.98
CA ASP A 612 -10.58 36.57 7.54
C ASP A 612 -11.07 38.02 7.57
N PHE A 613 -12.29 38.28 8.05
CA PHE A 613 -12.78 39.61 8.36
C PHE A 613 -13.14 39.78 9.85
N ARG A 614 -12.84 40.95 10.43
CA ARG A 614 -13.36 41.38 11.74
C ARG A 614 -13.71 42.86 11.72
N GLU A 615 -14.78 43.24 12.41
CA GLU A 615 -15.18 44.65 12.54
C GLU A 615 -14.30 45.44 13.51
N GLN A 616 -13.95 44.83 14.64
CA GLN A 616 -13.03 45.42 15.61
C GLN A 616 -11.61 44.94 15.30
N ASP A 617 -10.69 45.88 15.21
CA ASP A 617 -9.30 45.55 14.92
C ASP A 617 -8.58 44.98 16.14
N ASP A 618 -7.69 44.02 15.88
CA ASP A 618 -6.87 43.35 16.88
C ASP A 618 -5.40 43.36 16.40
N LYS A 619 -4.47 43.53 17.33
CA LYS A 619 -3.03 43.54 17.05
C LYS A 619 -2.57 42.21 16.47
N ASP A 620 -3.17 41.10 16.93
CA ASP A 620 -2.85 39.74 16.52
C ASP A 620 -3.68 39.27 15.31
N PHE A 621 -4.60 40.11 14.82
CA PHE A 621 -5.36 39.85 13.60
C PHE A 621 -4.70 40.52 12.37
N PHE A 622 -4.10 39.70 11.52
CA PHE A 622 -3.36 40.16 10.34
C PHE A 622 -4.18 40.20 9.04
N ARG A 623 -5.48 39.88 9.08
CA ARG A 623 -6.37 39.86 7.92
C ARG A 623 -7.20 41.15 7.84
N LEU A 624 -8.37 41.11 7.21
CA LEU A 624 -9.13 42.30 6.81
C LEU A 624 -9.96 42.88 7.96
N ALA A 625 -9.85 44.18 8.17
CA ALA A 625 -10.68 44.96 9.09
C ALA A 625 -10.91 46.34 8.46
N PRO A 626 -11.86 47.16 8.94
CA PRO A 626 -12.06 48.52 8.44
C PRO A 626 -10.75 49.33 8.44
N GLY A 627 -10.35 49.86 7.28
CA GLY A 627 -9.09 50.60 7.10
C GLY A 627 -7.80 49.75 7.07
N LYS A 628 -7.88 48.42 7.21
CA LYS A 628 -6.74 47.51 7.07
C LYS A 628 -6.59 46.98 5.64
N THR A 629 -5.34 46.69 5.28
CA THR A 629 -4.91 46.14 3.98
C THR A 629 -4.55 44.66 4.11
N VAL A 630 -5.05 43.80 3.22
CA VAL A 630 -4.70 42.37 3.14
C VAL A 630 -4.32 41.96 1.72
N GLY A 631 -3.38 41.04 1.57
CA GLY A 631 -3.07 40.45 0.27
C GLY A 631 -4.13 39.42 -0.14
N LEU A 632 -4.45 39.37 -1.43
CA LEU A 632 -5.20 38.26 -2.02
C LEU A 632 -4.21 37.30 -2.67
N LEU A 633 -4.32 35.99 -2.41
CA LEU A 633 -3.40 34.99 -2.98
C LEU A 633 -3.39 35.05 -4.52
N ASN A 634 -2.21 34.96 -5.12
CA ASN A 634 -1.97 35.05 -6.58
C ASN A 634 -2.34 36.39 -7.25
N VAL A 635 -2.90 37.36 -6.53
CA VAL A 635 -3.21 38.71 -7.06
C VAL A 635 -1.99 39.63 -6.88
N PRO A 636 -1.61 40.47 -7.87
CA PRO A 636 -0.43 41.33 -7.76
C PRO A 636 -0.46 42.35 -6.61
N CYS A 637 -1.62 42.97 -6.37
CA CYS A 637 -1.78 44.04 -5.37
C CYS A 637 -2.77 43.62 -4.26
N PRO A 638 -2.65 44.19 -3.04
CA PRO A 638 -3.57 43.92 -1.95
C PRO A 638 -4.87 44.74 -2.06
N ILE A 639 -5.80 44.46 -1.16
CA ILE A 639 -7.05 45.21 -0.99
C ILE A 639 -7.13 45.87 0.39
N THR A 640 -7.71 47.07 0.47
CA THR A 640 -7.96 47.80 1.73
C THR A 640 -9.45 47.98 1.93
N CYS A 641 -10.01 47.55 3.07
CA CYS A 641 -11.45 47.69 3.34
C CYS A 641 -11.82 49.16 3.61
N THR A 642 -12.67 49.74 2.76
CA THR A 642 -13.12 51.13 2.85
C THR A 642 -14.48 51.26 3.54
N LYS A 643 -15.36 50.25 3.43
CA LYS A 643 -16.70 50.25 4.04
C LYS A 643 -17.19 48.85 4.36
N VAL A 644 -17.97 48.72 5.43
CA VAL A 644 -18.71 47.51 5.82
C VAL A 644 -20.20 47.72 5.55
N ILE A 645 -20.85 46.75 4.92
CA ILE A 645 -22.30 46.73 4.66
C ILE A 645 -22.93 45.61 5.47
N LYS A 646 -24.02 45.94 6.18
CA LYS A 646 -24.76 45.05 7.06
C LYS A 646 -26.20 44.90 6.58
N ASP A 647 -26.80 43.75 6.87
CA ASP A 647 -28.24 43.56 6.74
C ASP A 647 -29.02 44.13 7.94
N GLY A 648 -30.35 44.01 7.91
CA GLY A 648 -31.24 44.46 8.98
C GLY A 648 -31.09 43.72 10.32
N SER A 649 -30.35 42.61 10.37
CA SER A 649 -29.99 41.90 11.62
C SER A 649 -28.65 42.38 12.21
N GLY A 650 -27.92 43.23 11.49
CA GLY A 650 -26.57 43.67 11.84
C GLY A 650 -25.46 42.72 11.42
N LYS A 651 -25.78 41.63 10.70
CA LYS A 651 -24.79 40.71 10.12
C LYS A 651 -24.10 41.39 8.94
N VAL A 652 -22.78 41.23 8.84
CA VAL A 652 -21.98 41.70 7.70
C VAL A 652 -22.28 40.84 6.47
N VAL A 653 -22.65 41.47 5.37
CA VAL A 653 -23.05 40.80 4.12
C VAL A 653 -22.17 41.18 2.93
N GLU A 654 -21.62 42.39 2.92
CA GLU A 654 -20.70 42.86 1.88
C GLU A 654 -19.67 43.82 2.46
N LEU A 655 -18.46 43.78 1.92
CA LEU A 655 -17.38 44.72 2.17
C LEU A 655 -17.14 45.51 0.89
N ILE A 656 -16.94 46.82 1.00
CA ILE A 656 -16.32 47.59 -0.07
C ILE A 656 -14.84 47.70 0.26
N ALA A 657 -14.00 47.47 -0.74
CA ALA A 657 -12.57 47.60 -0.61
C ALA A 657 -11.99 48.33 -1.84
N ARG A 658 -10.84 48.96 -1.64
CA ARG A 658 -10.01 49.50 -2.73
C ARG A 658 -8.95 48.48 -3.11
N TYR A 659 -8.77 48.25 -4.40
CA TYR A 659 -7.60 47.54 -4.94
C TYR A 659 -6.44 48.54 -5.04
N GLU A 660 -5.31 48.24 -4.40
CA GLU A 660 -4.20 49.19 -4.27
C GLU A 660 -3.30 49.26 -5.52
N ASP A 661 -2.66 50.40 -5.74
CA ASP A 661 -1.74 50.59 -6.87
C ASP A 661 -0.36 49.97 -6.61
N ALA A 662 0.19 49.27 -7.61
CA ALA A 662 1.45 48.52 -7.53
C ALA A 662 2.68 49.35 -7.09
N ALA A 663 2.64 50.67 -7.24
CA ALA A 663 3.74 51.58 -6.90
C ALA A 663 3.67 52.16 -5.46
N GLY A 664 2.59 51.93 -4.70
CA GLY A 664 2.31 52.69 -3.47
C GLY A 664 2.01 51.89 -2.20
N PHE A 665 1.68 50.59 -2.27
CA PHE A 665 1.20 49.87 -1.09
C PHE A 665 2.33 49.35 -0.17
N LYS A 666 2.08 49.43 1.14
CA LYS A 666 2.91 48.73 2.14
C LYS A 666 2.60 47.23 2.08
N LYS A 667 3.63 46.39 1.91
CA LYS A 667 3.49 44.92 1.82
C LYS A 667 2.55 44.39 2.92
N PRO A 668 1.47 43.66 2.58
CA PRO A 668 0.49 43.20 3.56
C PRO A 668 1.11 42.17 4.52
N LYS A 669 0.58 42.09 5.74
CA LYS A 669 1.07 41.15 6.77
C LYS A 669 0.82 39.69 6.42
N THR A 670 -0.21 39.41 5.62
CA THR A 670 -0.59 38.05 5.17
C THR A 670 -1.36 38.12 3.86
N TYR A 671 -1.50 36.96 3.22
CA TYR A 671 -2.33 36.75 2.04
C TYR A 671 -3.44 35.76 2.37
N ILE A 672 -4.66 36.03 1.92
CA ILE A 672 -5.85 35.21 2.15
C ILE A 672 -6.35 34.59 0.84
N GLN A 673 -7.03 33.44 0.94
CA GLN A 673 -7.72 32.83 -0.20
C GLN A 673 -9.03 33.56 -0.48
N TRP A 674 -9.45 33.53 -1.74
CA TRP A 674 -10.62 34.21 -2.26
C TRP A 674 -11.14 33.44 -3.48
N VAL A 675 -12.36 33.73 -3.93
CA VAL A 675 -12.92 33.21 -5.19
C VAL A 675 -13.71 34.32 -5.90
N ALA A 676 -13.55 34.50 -7.21
CA ALA A 676 -14.31 35.54 -7.93
C ALA A 676 -15.74 35.12 -8.27
N GLU A 677 -16.64 36.09 -8.28
CA GLU A 677 -17.90 36.00 -9.00
C GLU A 677 -17.64 36.27 -10.49
N SER A 678 -17.90 35.27 -11.33
CA SER A 678 -17.81 35.35 -12.79
C SER A 678 -18.71 34.30 -13.44
N PRO A 679 -20.00 34.60 -13.66
CA PRO A 679 -20.95 33.66 -14.27
C PRO A 679 -20.50 33.14 -15.64
N LYS A 680 -19.83 33.98 -16.44
CA LYS A 680 -19.25 33.60 -17.75
C LYS A 680 -18.27 32.43 -17.68
N HIS A 681 -17.59 32.25 -16.54
CA HIS A 681 -16.57 31.21 -16.33
C HIS A 681 -17.03 30.13 -15.33
N ASN A 682 -18.31 30.07 -14.99
CA ASN A 682 -18.86 29.19 -13.95
C ASN A 682 -18.13 29.34 -12.59
N SER A 683 -17.74 30.58 -12.25
CA SER A 683 -17.08 30.92 -10.98
C SER A 683 -18.03 31.72 -10.07
N PRO A 684 -18.06 31.46 -8.75
CA PRO A 684 -17.42 30.34 -8.06
C PRO A 684 -18.18 29.03 -8.26
N VAL A 685 -17.48 27.91 -8.01
CA VAL A 685 -18.10 26.60 -7.86
C VAL A 685 -18.81 26.57 -6.51
N ARG A 686 -20.13 26.39 -6.53
CA ARG A 686 -20.98 26.35 -5.33
C ARG A 686 -21.13 24.91 -4.88
N LEU A 687 -20.86 24.64 -3.60
CA LEU A 687 -20.91 23.31 -3.01
C LEU A 687 -22.19 23.11 -2.21
N ASP A 688 -22.85 21.97 -2.41
CA ASP A 688 -24.06 21.58 -1.67
C ASP A 688 -23.72 21.22 -0.21
N GLU A 689 -22.64 20.46 -0.01
CA GLU A 689 -22.20 19.97 1.29
C GLU A 689 -20.66 19.88 1.36
N VAL A 690 -20.07 20.40 2.44
CA VAL A 690 -18.70 20.09 2.86
C VAL A 690 -18.73 19.44 4.24
N ARG A 691 -18.30 18.18 4.32
CA ARG A 691 -18.36 17.34 5.50
C ARG A 691 -17.03 17.39 6.26
N LEU A 692 -17.07 17.93 7.47
CA LEU A 692 -15.91 18.16 8.35
C LEU A 692 -15.94 17.17 9.51
N PHE A 693 -15.13 16.13 9.43
CA PHE A 693 -15.07 15.05 10.44
C PHE A 693 -14.07 15.36 11.54
N ASP A 694 -14.48 15.22 12.80
CA ASP A 694 -13.59 15.14 13.98
C ASP A 694 -13.64 13.70 14.56
N ARG A 695 -12.96 13.47 15.68
CA ARG A 695 -12.91 12.17 16.38
C ARG A 695 -14.31 11.73 16.77
N LEU A 696 -14.64 10.47 16.45
CA LEU A 696 -15.92 9.85 16.81
C LEU A 696 -16.07 9.60 18.32
N PHE A 697 -14.96 9.46 19.03
CA PHE A 697 -14.89 9.17 20.47
C PHE A 697 -14.05 10.23 21.18
N HIS A 698 -14.52 10.70 22.33
CA HIS A 698 -13.76 11.68 23.13
C HIS A 698 -12.49 11.06 23.72
N HIS A 699 -12.57 9.83 24.25
CA HIS A 699 -11.43 9.18 24.89
C HIS A 699 -10.55 8.38 23.90
N ALA A 700 -9.27 8.25 24.25
CA ALA A 700 -8.30 7.47 23.46
C ALA A 700 -8.64 5.97 23.48
N ASN A 701 -9.17 5.46 24.60
CA ASN A 701 -9.68 4.11 24.72
C ASN A 701 -11.17 4.11 25.13
N PRO A 702 -12.12 4.23 24.18
CA PRO A 702 -13.56 4.26 24.48
C PRO A 702 -14.09 2.96 25.12
N GLN A 703 -13.24 1.94 25.28
CA GLN A 703 -13.59 0.66 25.89
C GLN A 703 -13.09 0.50 27.34
N ASP A 704 -12.30 1.45 27.87
CA ASP A 704 -11.89 1.41 29.27
C ASP A 704 -13.09 1.75 30.17
N LYS A 705 -13.45 0.84 31.08
CA LYS A 705 -14.54 1.04 32.04
C LYS A 705 -14.20 2.09 33.11
N LYS A 706 -12.93 2.48 33.26
CA LYS A 706 -12.49 3.54 34.17
C LYS A 706 -12.71 4.92 33.58
N GLU A 707 -12.38 5.10 32.29
CA GLU A 707 -12.59 6.35 31.56
C GLU A 707 -14.06 6.50 31.14
N VAL A 708 -14.67 5.40 30.66
CA VAL A 708 -16.03 5.36 30.11
C VAL A 708 -16.91 4.36 30.90
N PRO A 709 -17.35 4.71 32.12
CA PRO A 709 -18.17 3.82 32.97
C PRO A 709 -19.55 3.52 32.37
N GLY A 710 -20.10 4.42 31.54
CA GLY A 710 -21.33 4.19 30.78
C GLY A 710 -21.18 3.26 29.57
N GLY A 711 -19.96 2.78 29.29
CA GLY A 711 -19.62 2.00 28.10
C GLY A 711 -19.50 2.85 26.84
N TYR A 712 -18.81 2.31 25.83
CA TYR A 712 -18.32 3.05 24.65
C TYR A 712 -19.35 3.90 23.88
N LEU A 713 -20.65 3.58 23.94
CA LEU A 713 -21.68 4.41 23.30
C LEU A 713 -21.89 5.76 23.99
N SER A 714 -21.62 5.86 25.30
CA SER A 714 -21.66 7.13 26.04
C SER A 714 -20.46 8.04 25.73
N ASP A 715 -19.44 7.53 25.03
CA ASP A 715 -18.25 8.28 24.62
C ASP A 715 -18.33 8.81 23.18
N VAL A 716 -19.44 8.56 22.47
CA VAL A 716 -19.62 9.01 21.09
C VAL A 716 -19.81 10.52 21.05
N ASN A 717 -18.89 11.20 20.37
CA ASN A 717 -18.92 12.64 20.15
C ASN A 717 -20.02 13.02 19.15
N ALA A 718 -21.06 13.70 19.63
CA ALA A 718 -22.16 14.21 18.81
C ALA A 718 -21.68 15.23 17.77
N ASP A 719 -20.68 16.04 18.10
CA ASP A 719 -20.09 17.08 17.24
C ASP A 719 -18.98 16.52 16.33
N SER A 720 -18.88 15.20 16.17
CA SER A 720 -17.88 14.55 15.31
C SER A 720 -18.05 14.80 13.81
N LEU A 721 -19.13 15.49 13.41
CA LEU A 721 -19.40 15.90 12.04
C LEU A 721 -20.05 17.30 12.01
N SER A 722 -19.40 18.25 11.32
CA SER A 722 -20.09 19.45 10.79
C SER A 722 -20.36 19.30 9.29
N ILE A 723 -21.48 19.86 8.82
CA ILE A 723 -21.81 19.95 7.40
C ILE A 723 -22.00 21.42 7.03
N GLU A 724 -21.00 21.99 6.36
CA GLU A 724 -21.09 23.35 5.83
C GLU A 724 -21.85 23.34 4.50
N LYS A 725 -22.72 24.33 4.27
CA LYS A 725 -23.52 24.47 3.04
C LYS A 725 -23.31 25.84 2.42
N GLY A 726 -23.31 25.93 1.09
CA GLY A 726 -23.06 27.19 0.38
C GLY A 726 -21.58 27.63 0.40
N ALA A 727 -20.68 26.70 0.74
CA ALA A 727 -19.25 26.89 0.55
C ALA A 727 -18.92 27.08 -0.94
N LEU A 728 -17.88 27.86 -1.21
CA LEU A 728 -17.46 28.27 -2.54
C LEU A 728 -16.02 27.80 -2.81
N VAL A 729 -15.75 27.26 -3.99
CA VAL A 729 -14.40 26.85 -4.44
C VAL A 729 -14.11 27.45 -5.81
N GLU A 730 -12.84 27.68 -6.12
CA GLU A 730 -12.43 28.19 -7.43
C GLU A 730 -12.57 27.16 -8.56
N ILE A 731 -12.54 27.64 -9.80
CA ILE A 731 -12.84 26.84 -10.99
C ILE A 731 -11.81 25.75 -11.32
N GLY A 732 -10.62 25.77 -10.70
CA GLY A 732 -9.64 24.68 -10.80
C GLY A 732 -10.15 23.33 -10.29
N LEU A 733 -11.27 23.31 -9.54
CA LEU A 733 -11.98 22.06 -9.22
C LEU A 733 -12.48 21.34 -10.49
N TRP A 734 -12.95 22.08 -11.51
CA TRP A 734 -13.38 21.47 -12.78
C TRP A 734 -12.23 20.74 -13.48
N ASP A 735 -11.01 21.30 -13.46
CA ASP A 735 -9.83 20.67 -14.05
C ASP A 735 -9.40 19.39 -13.32
N ILE A 736 -9.73 19.26 -12.02
CA ILE A 736 -9.51 18.01 -11.27
C ILE A 736 -10.55 16.97 -11.68
N MET A 737 -11.82 17.36 -11.73
CA MET A 737 -12.93 16.45 -12.06
C MET A 737 -12.80 15.94 -13.51
N ASP A 738 -12.54 16.84 -14.47
CA ASP A 738 -12.36 16.49 -15.88
C ASP A 738 -11.12 15.60 -16.11
N ARG A 739 -10.02 15.82 -15.37
CA ARG A 739 -8.86 14.91 -15.40
C ARG A 739 -9.21 13.53 -14.87
N TRP A 740 -9.97 13.45 -13.78
CA TRP A 740 -10.42 12.16 -13.23
C TRP A 740 -11.33 11.40 -14.20
N ALA A 741 -12.33 12.05 -14.81
CA ALA A 741 -13.23 11.38 -15.74
C ALA A 741 -12.54 10.86 -17.03
N LYS A 742 -11.41 11.48 -17.41
CA LYS A 742 -10.56 11.06 -18.52
C LYS A 742 -9.54 9.98 -18.17
N SER A 743 -9.21 9.79 -16.88
CA SER A 743 -8.16 8.87 -16.43
C SER A 743 -8.64 7.67 -15.61
N SER A 744 -9.80 7.76 -14.94
CA SER A 744 -10.36 6.63 -14.19
C SER A 744 -11.02 5.62 -15.12
N GLU A 745 -10.45 4.42 -15.20
CA GLU A 745 -11.04 3.27 -15.89
C GLU A 745 -12.39 2.86 -15.29
N THR A 746 -12.53 2.99 -13.96
CA THR A 746 -13.69 2.49 -13.21
C THR A 746 -14.80 3.52 -13.05
N LYS A 747 -14.49 4.83 -13.13
CA LYS A 747 -15.41 5.97 -12.95
C LYS A 747 -16.29 5.84 -11.70
N THR A 748 -15.72 5.30 -10.62
CA THR A 748 -16.37 5.03 -9.31
C THR A 748 -15.50 5.38 -8.10
N ASP A 749 -14.21 5.64 -8.28
CA ASP A 749 -13.25 6.08 -7.27
C ASP A 749 -13.28 7.60 -7.06
N TYR A 750 -14.44 8.14 -6.64
CA TYR A 750 -14.65 9.59 -6.49
C TYR A 750 -13.66 10.20 -5.49
N GLU A 751 -13.24 9.42 -4.49
CA GLU A 751 -12.23 9.78 -3.51
C GLU A 751 -10.84 10.03 -4.11
N ALA A 752 -10.61 9.66 -5.37
CA ALA A 752 -9.37 9.95 -6.10
C ALA A 752 -9.24 11.43 -6.49
N MET A 753 -10.35 12.16 -6.61
CA MET A 753 -10.40 13.61 -6.87
C MET A 753 -10.00 14.39 -5.60
N ARG A 754 -8.71 14.38 -5.28
CA ARG A 754 -8.14 14.99 -4.06
C ARG A 754 -7.51 16.35 -4.33
N PHE A 755 -7.64 17.27 -3.38
CA PHE A 755 -7.00 18.59 -3.41
C PHE A 755 -6.81 19.16 -2.01
N GLN A 756 -5.91 20.13 -1.89
CA GLN A 756 -5.80 20.99 -0.72
C GLN A 756 -6.67 22.23 -0.92
N LEU A 757 -7.59 22.52 -0.01
CA LEU A 757 -8.12 23.87 0.15
C LEU A 757 -7.14 24.68 0.99
N THR A 758 -6.54 25.69 0.35
CA THR A 758 -5.45 26.50 0.91
C THR A 758 -5.87 27.13 2.24
N ARG A 759 -4.98 27.04 3.24
CA ARG A 759 -5.20 27.43 4.65
C ARG A 759 -6.25 26.63 5.44
N ILE A 760 -6.97 25.67 4.82
CA ILE A 760 -8.03 24.88 5.47
C ILE A 760 -7.59 23.43 5.74
N GLY A 761 -7.42 22.63 4.67
CA GLY A 761 -7.31 21.17 4.79
C GLY A 761 -7.16 20.48 3.45
N TYR A 762 -7.04 19.15 3.47
CA TYR A 762 -7.16 18.31 2.29
C TYR A 762 -8.56 17.71 2.22
N PHE A 763 -9.08 17.64 1.00
CA PHE A 763 -10.44 17.24 0.68
C PHE A 763 -10.46 16.28 -0.51
N CYS A 764 -11.53 15.49 -0.61
CA CYS A 764 -11.89 14.76 -1.81
C CYS A 764 -13.38 14.92 -2.12
N VAL A 765 -13.78 14.56 -3.34
CA VAL A 765 -15.19 14.40 -3.70
C VAL A 765 -15.73 13.12 -3.03
N ASP A 766 -16.95 13.18 -2.47
CA ASP A 766 -17.63 12.01 -1.90
C ASP A 766 -18.43 11.24 -2.97
N LYS A 767 -18.65 9.95 -2.76
CA LYS A 767 -19.48 9.09 -3.64
C LYS A 767 -20.95 9.53 -3.77
N GLU A 768 -21.45 10.40 -2.88
CA GLU A 768 -22.80 10.99 -2.94
C GLU A 768 -22.86 12.31 -3.73
N ALA A 769 -21.79 12.70 -4.43
CA ALA A 769 -21.86 13.73 -5.46
C ALA A 769 -22.61 13.19 -6.70
N ASP A 770 -23.47 14.00 -7.30
CA ASP A 770 -24.18 13.68 -8.54
C ASP A 770 -23.50 14.44 -9.69
N LEU A 771 -22.69 13.69 -10.46
CA LEU A 771 -21.98 14.21 -11.64
C LEU A 771 -22.85 14.19 -12.91
N GLY A 772 -24.12 13.79 -12.77
CA GLY A 772 -25.06 13.62 -13.87
C GLY A 772 -24.57 12.65 -14.93
N ASP A 773 -24.87 12.98 -16.18
CA ASP A 773 -24.79 12.05 -17.30
C ASP A 773 -23.38 12.01 -17.93
N PHE A 774 -22.33 12.37 -17.16
CA PHE A 774 -20.94 12.46 -17.62
C PHE A 774 -20.40 11.14 -18.22
N LYS A 775 -20.96 10.01 -17.80
CA LYS A 775 -20.61 8.67 -18.33
C LYS A 775 -21.08 8.47 -19.77
N GLU A 776 -22.17 9.14 -20.16
CA GLU A 776 -22.77 9.07 -21.50
C GLU A 776 -22.17 10.10 -22.47
N LYS A 777 -21.51 11.14 -21.93
CA LYS A 777 -20.90 12.25 -22.69
C LYS A 777 -19.41 12.40 -22.33
N PRO A 778 -18.54 11.44 -22.70
CA PRO A 778 -17.12 11.43 -22.29
C PRO A 778 -16.31 12.65 -22.78
N ASP A 779 -16.76 13.33 -23.85
CA ASP A 779 -16.12 14.53 -24.40
C ASP A 779 -16.64 15.84 -23.80
N ALA A 780 -17.71 15.80 -22.99
CA ALA A 780 -18.25 16.98 -22.30
C ALA A 780 -17.47 17.25 -20.99
N SER A 781 -17.39 18.52 -20.59
CA SER A 781 -16.84 18.90 -19.29
C SER A 781 -17.85 18.59 -18.19
N ILE A 782 -17.40 18.06 -17.05
CA ILE A 782 -18.27 17.69 -15.92
C ILE A 782 -19.07 18.90 -15.40
N LYS A 783 -18.52 20.11 -15.51
CA LYS A 783 -19.20 21.35 -15.12
C LYS A 783 -20.57 21.53 -15.84
N ASP A 784 -20.75 20.89 -16.99
CA ASP A 784 -21.96 20.99 -17.82
C ASP A 784 -22.96 19.85 -17.53
N THR A 785 -22.59 18.85 -16.71
CA THR A 785 -23.44 17.70 -16.34
C THR A 785 -23.69 17.56 -14.84
N VAL A 786 -22.83 18.13 -13.99
CA VAL A 786 -22.89 18.03 -12.52
C VAL A 786 -24.17 18.64 -11.96
N LYS A 787 -24.80 17.92 -11.03
CA LYS A 787 -26.07 18.27 -10.37
C LYS A 787 -25.91 18.49 -8.86
N LYS A 788 -24.92 17.84 -8.22
CA LYS A 788 -24.62 17.96 -6.79
C LYS A 788 -23.12 17.73 -6.51
N ILE A 789 -22.49 18.60 -5.73
CA ILE A 789 -21.10 18.43 -5.28
C ILE A 789 -21.05 18.29 -3.75
N VAL A 790 -20.55 17.14 -3.30
CA VAL A 790 -20.29 16.81 -1.89
C VAL A 790 -18.80 16.61 -1.70
N LEU A 791 -18.20 17.31 -0.74
CA LEU A 791 -16.80 17.14 -0.36
C LEU A 791 -16.63 16.53 1.04
N ASN A 792 -15.67 15.63 1.19
CA ASN A 792 -15.21 15.11 2.48
C ASN A 792 -13.87 15.74 2.86
N ARG A 793 -13.72 16.20 4.11
CA ARG A 793 -12.40 16.54 4.66
C ARG A 793 -11.60 15.27 4.94
N THR A 794 -10.49 15.08 4.23
CA THR A 794 -9.55 14.00 4.49
C THR A 794 -8.73 14.25 5.74
N VAL A 795 -8.09 15.42 5.85
CA VAL A 795 -7.32 15.81 7.05
C VAL A 795 -7.14 17.33 7.10
N SER A 796 -7.15 17.91 8.30
CA SER A 796 -6.90 19.34 8.52
C SER A 796 -5.40 19.68 8.44
N LEU A 797 -5.06 20.91 8.02
CA LEU A 797 -3.66 21.37 8.00
C LEU A 797 -3.08 21.58 9.40
N GLN A 798 -3.91 21.98 10.36
CA GLN A 798 -3.56 22.07 11.77
C GLN A 798 -4.09 20.84 12.51
N VAL A 799 -3.33 20.33 13.48
CA VAL A 799 -3.89 19.42 14.49
C VAL A 799 -4.95 20.20 15.24
N ASN A 800 -6.21 19.72 15.25
CA ASN A 800 -7.34 20.46 15.83
C ASN A 800 -7.00 20.90 17.27
N SER A 801 -6.96 22.22 17.47
CA SER A 801 -6.61 22.86 18.73
C SER A 801 -7.78 22.92 19.72
N SER A 802 -8.92 22.30 19.40
CA SER A 802 -10.07 22.13 20.31
C SER A 802 -9.68 21.46 21.63
N LEU A 803 -8.64 20.63 21.63
CA LEU A 803 -8.06 20.02 22.85
C LEU A 803 -7.09 20.91 23.64
N LYS A 804 -6.84 22.16 23.25
CA LYS A 804 -6.01 23.12 24.03
C LYS A 804 -6.81 24.07 24.93
N ASN A 805 -8.13 24.13 24.78
CA ASN A 805 -9.00 25.01 25.58
C ASN A 805 -9.79 24.24 26.66
N GLN A 806 -9.38 23.01 26.98
CA GLN A 806 -9.90 22.19 28.08
C GLN A 806 -8.74 21.50 28.84
N ALA A 807 -7.83 22.33 29.35
CA ALA A 807 -6.78 21.96 30.30
C ALA A 807 -6.72 23.03 31.41
#